data_AF-A0A7H9BTN5-F1
#
_entry.id   AF-A0A7H9BTN5-F1
#
_cell.length_a   1.000
_cell.length_b   1.000
_cell.length_c   1.000
_cell.angle_alpha   90.00
_cell.angle_beta   90.00
_cell.angle_gamma   90.00
#
_symmetry.space_group_name_H-M   'P 1'
#
loop_
_entity.id
_entity.type
_entity.pdbx_description
1 polymer ?
#
loop_
_entity_poly.entity_id
_entity_poly.type
_entity_poly.pdbx_seq_one_letter_code
_entity_poly.pdbx_strand_id
1 'polypeptide(L)'
;MSPRRPARSLLLAAAVSLGLATLAGAEGARIALVVGNGNYQRIPALDNAVRDARDIADMLRGFGFTVQEAHDLDRPGFETFLRTALLNIPEGSELVFFYAGHGIQIGRRNYLLPTDVAFESVYDLPVQSVTLDRVVELLSARGASHVAMIDACRENPFPNLRLAANLDATLFETKSGFEVFSTPINSLVAFSTSPGQVAYDGEAGGNGPYTQAILASAGQYSDENILTMLADVRQRVYQSTSGRQVPWESSTLVQPFYLVQGGTAPAPAAPEAAISQPDRSAAPVQALAIDLTLPFARELPLGDRLAEQAGIPLGDVSVIEAPQHGQIDLAGGAVTYRPHLAETPMADRTDHILRDRFSLGIGGAGPGILNVSVGMPALACDVQAGDALDLQGVGLYRLPNQIEPRRALAACVQDVAENPGMARLLYQLGRAQQASGDLQSAHDSFRAAAAAGHIRARHAAAMLLLSPRLDRAVVPIPLDEAQGNALLDEAIASGDPFAMHSRGLRLLRNGPTEADRQRGFELLERAAELGHTYSMNELGAYFLDPDSRWFRPERGLTYLRASAERKDIYGYNNLGLVALRGYGKVKPDHAAARAWFERAAEGGHPFAPANLGRMIMRGQLGKPDPRAALRWYDIGLARGDGWGGANAADIILGGNARPLGPADAALRAAKALDLPTAEAASRAQTLLDGMAAADLDRATQMILNELGEAVAVDGRAGPVTIEALARAGSRAGLEALPADAGAQERLRMAARIWWAQNPPRVDLF
;
A
#
# COMPACT_ATOMS: atom_id res chain seq x y z
N MET A 1 -59.67 -38.93 32.46
CA MET A 1 -60.93 -38.15 32.59
C MET A 1 -60.58 -36.68 32.40
N SER A 2 -61.23 -36.04 31.41
CA SER A 2 -61.13 -34.62 30.99
C SER A 2 -61.23 -33.58 32.12
N PRO A 3 -61.19 -32.25 31.85
CA PRO A 3 -60.31 -31.41 31.00
C PRO A 3 -59.92 -30.08 31.74
N ARG A 4 -59.20 -29.14 31.11
CA ARG A 4 -59.58 -27.70 31.03
C ARG A 4 -58.60 -26.88 30.17
N ARG A 5 -59.16 -26.11 29.22
CA ARG A 5 -58.52 -25.06 28.40
C ARG A 5 -58.54 -23.69 29.16
N PRO A 6 -58.25 -22.52 28.54
CA PRO A 6 -57.04 -21.73 28.76
C PRO A 6 -57.34 -20.32 29.35
N ALA A 7 -56.31 -19.58 29.76
CA ALA A 7 -56.42 -18.14 30.05
C ALA A 7 -55.86 -17.35 28.86
N ARG A 8 -56.72 -16.52 28.25
CA ARG A 8 -56.37 -15.51 27.24
C ARG A 8 -55.95 -14.24 27.98
N SER A 9 -54.74 -13.78 27.74
CA SER A 9 -54.30 -12.43 28.12
C SER A 9 -54.30 -11.54 26.87
N LEU A 10 -55.15 -10.51 26.89
CA LEU A 10 -55.12 -9.39 25.93
C LEU A 10 -53.87 -8.54 26.20
N LEU A 11 -53.08 -8.28 25.17
CA LEU A 11 -52.10 -7.20 25.14
C LEU A 11 -52.54 -6.19 24.07
N LEU A 12 -52.79 -4.96 24.53
CA LEU A 12 -53.07 -3.78 23.72
C LEU A 12 -51.85 -3.48 22.82
N ALA A 13 -52.08 -3.35 21.52
CA ALA A 13 -51.13 -2.81 20.57
C ALA A 13 -51.19 -1.27 20.61
N ALA A 14 -50.14 -0.63 21.11
CA ALA A 14 -49.89 0.80 20.89
C ALA A 14 -49.11 0.96 19.58
N ALA A 15 -49.76 1.49 18.55
CA ALA A 15 -49.11 1.86 17.30
C ALA A 15 -48.34 3.17 17.51
N VAL A 16 -47.01 3.08 17.59
CA VAL A 16 -46.12 4.23 17.46
C VAL A 16 -45.82 4.41 15.98
N SER A 17 -46.39 5.46 15.39
CA SER A 17 -46.10 5.89 14.03
C SER A 17 -44.70 6.49 13.97
N LEU A 18 -43.67 5.69 13.67
CA LEU A 18 -42.38 6.21 13.22
C LEU A 18 -42.58 6.83 11.84
N GLY A 19 -42.50 8.16 11.75
CA GLY A 19 -42.35 8.84 10.47
C GLY A 19 -41.05 8.39 9.83
N LEU A 20 -41.14 7.75 8.66
CA LEU A 20 -40.00 7.62 7.76
C LEU A 20 -39.61 9.03 7.31
N ALA A 21 -38.59 9.60 7.95
CA ALA A 21 -37.77 10.58 7.26
C ALA A 21 -37.15 9.84 6.08
N THR A 22 -37.56 10.21 4.87
CA THR A 22 -36.85 9.87 3.64
C THR A 22 -35.41 10.34 3.82
N LEU A 23 -34.48 9.40 3.96
CA LEU A 23 -33.07 9.63 3.69
C LEU A 23 -32.99 10.11 2.23
N ALA A 24 -32.93 11.42 2.02
CA ALA A 24 -32.39 11.95 0.78
C ALA A 24 -30.96 11.39 0.70
N GLY A 25 -30.72 10.50 -0.26
CA GLY A 25 -29.39 9.97 -0.50
C GLY A 25 -28.44 11.13 -0.79
N ALA A 26 -27.36 11.23 -0.03
CA ALA A 26 -26.28 12.14 -0.36
C ALA A 26 -25.78 11.80 -1.78
N GLU A 27 -25.75 12.78 -2.68
CA GLU A 27 -25.17 12.62 -4.02
C GLU A 27 -23.67 12.31 -3.89
N GLY A 28 -23.22 11.25 -4.56
CA GLY A 28 -21.81 10.88 -4.62
C GLY A 28 -21.02 11.85 -5.50
N ALA A 29 -19.76 12.11 -5.16
CA ALA A 29 -18.87 12.94 -5.97
C ALA A 29 -18.67 12.35 -7.38
N ARG A 30 -18.58 13.20 -8.40
CA ARG A 30 -18.39 12.77 -9.80
C ARG A 30 -16.93 12.98 -10.20
N ILE A 31 -16.18 11.91 -10.38
CA ILE A 31 -14.74 11.97 -10.65
C ILE A 31 -14.44 11.28 -11.99
N ALA A 32 -13.58 11.89 -12.80
CA ALA A 32 -13.03 11.24 -13.98
C ALA A 32 -11.50 11.10 -13.88
N LEU A 33 -10.99 9.95 -14.29
CA LEU A 33 -9.57 9.66 -14.44
C LEU A 33 -9.29 9.49 -15.93
N VAL A 34 -8.47 10.36 -16.51
CA VAL A 34 -8.25 10.42 -17.96
C VAL A 34 -6.76 10.28 -18.26
N VAL A 35 -6.40 9.26 -19.02
CA VAL A 35 -5.01 8.96 -19.37
C VAL A 35 -4.84 8.92 -20.89
N GLY A 36 -3.86 9.66 -21.41
CA GLY A 36 -3.49 9.65 -22.82
C GLY A 36 -2.01 9.37 -23.00
N ASN A 37 -1.66 8.20 -23.55
CA ASN A 37 -0.28 7.82 -23.83
C ASN A 37 -0.04 7.79 -25.35
N GLY A 38 0.78 8.71 -25.84
CA GLY A 38 1.14 8.82 -27.26
C GLY A 38 2.64 8.70 -27.53
N ASN A 39 3.49 9.20 -26.62
CA ASN A 39 4.94 9.30 -26.83
C ASN A 39 5.69 8.05 -26.34
N TYR A 40 5.51 6.93 -27.04
CA TYR A 40 6.15 5.66 -26.70
C TYR A 40 7.63 5.61 -27.07
N GLN A 41 8.47 5.11 -26.17
CA GLN A 41 9.93 5.08 -26.35
C GLN A 41 10.41 3.93 -27.26
N ARG A 42 9.70 2.79 -27.24
CA ARG A 42 10.15 1.53 -27.86
C ARG A 42 9.14 0.87 -28.80
N ILE A 43 7.95 1.43 -28.92
CA ILE A 43 6.90 1.04 -29.86
C ILE A 43 6.42 2.28 -30.62
N PRO A 44 5.69 2.14 -31.75
CA PRO A 44 5.23 3.29 -32.52
C PRO A 44 4.43 4.28 -31.67
N ALA A 45 4.71 5.58 -31.85
CA ALA A 45 3.96 6.65 -31.20
C ALA A 45 2.52 6.74 -31.74
N LEU A 46 1.62 7.27 -30.91
CA LEU A 46 0.23 7.55 -31.27
C LEU A 46 -0.01 9.06 -31.19
N ASP A 47 -0.12 9.70 -32.35
CA ASP A 47 -0.22 11.17 -32.44
C ASP A 47 -1.55 11.72 -31.90
N ASN A 48 -2.60 10.90 -31.89
CA ASN A 48 -3.95 11.27 -31.45
C ASN A 48 -4.19 11.03 -29.94
N ALA A 49 -3.53 10.06 -29.30
CA ALA A 49 -3.92 9.59 -27.97
C ALA A 49 -3.93 10.68 -26.87
N VAL A 50 -2.94 11.58 -26.87
CA VAL A 50 -2.90 12.71 -25.92
C VAL A 50 -4.01 13.73 -26.21
N ARG A 51 -4.35 13.94 -27.49
CA ARG A 51 -5.45 14.82 -27.89
C ARG A 51 -6.80 14.22 -27.50
N ASP A 52 -7.00 12.94 -27.77
CA ASP A 52 -8.21 12.20 -27.41
C ASP A 52 -8.50 12.33 -25.91
N ALA A 53 -7.46 12.14 -25.08
CA ALA A 53 -7.55 12.33 -23.64
C ALA A 53 -7.95 13.77 -23.24
N ARG A 54 -7.33 14.79 -23.83
CA ARG A 54 -7.66 16.21 -23.54
C ARG A 54 -9.09 16.55 -23.87
N ASP A 55 -9.56 16.17 -25.05
CA ASP A 55 -10.89 16.53 -25.51
C ASP A 55 -11.97 15.80 -24.69
N ILE A 56 -11.72 14.55 -24.28
CA ILE A 56 -12.60 13.82 -23.34
C ILE A 56 -12.57 14.45 -21.94
N ALA A 57 -11.40 14.86 -21.45
CA ALA A 57 -11.29 15.54 -20.16
C ALA A 57 -12.10 16.83 -20.14
N ASP A 58 -11.99 17.66 -21.18
CA ASP A 58 -12.75 18.90 -21.32
C ASP A 58 -14.26 18.66 -21.42
N MET A 59 -14.67 17.65 -22.18
CA MET A 59 -16.07 17.21 -22.26
C MET A 59 -16.62 16.82 -20.87
N LEU A 60 -15.89 15.99 -20.12
CA LEU A 60 -16.32 15.53 -18.80
C LEU A 60 -16.35 16.67 -17.77
N ARG A 61 -15.39 17.61 -17.82
CA ARG A 61 -15.45 18.85 -17.02
C ARG A 61 -16.73 19.63 -17.32
N GLY A 62 -17.12 19.74 -18.59
CA GLY A 62 -18.36 20.38 -19.02
C GLY A 62 -19.63 19.74 -18.46
N PHE A 63 -19.59 18.45 -18.11
CA PHE A 63 -20.67 17.71 -17.47
C PHE A 63 -20.58 17.66 -15.94
N GLY A 64 -19.67 18.44 -15.33
CA GLY A 64 -19.56 18.56 -13.87
C GLY A 64 -18.71 17.47 -13.21
N PHE A 65 -17.90 16.72 -13.96
CA PHE A 65 -16.92 15.82 -13.36
C PHE A 65 -15.69 16.59 -12.88
N THR A 66 -15.16 16.20 -11.72
CA THR A 66 -13.80 16.57 -11.31
C THR A 66 -12.82 15.67 -12.04
N VAL A 67 -12.06 16.22 -12.98
CA VAL A 67 -11.20 15.43 -13.87
C VAL A 67 -9.75 15.46 -13.42
N GLN A 68 -9.19 14.29 -13.12
CA GLN A 68 -7.76 14.06 -12.97
C GLN A 68 -7.22 13.52 -14.30
N GLU A 69 -6.31 14.26 -14.91
CA GLU A 69 -5.81 13.99 -16.25
C GLU A 69 -4.29 13.82 -16.23
N ALA A 70 -3.78 12.85 -16.98
CA ALA A 70 -2.35 12.59 -17.11
C ALA A 70 -1.98 12.12 -18.52
N HIS A 71 -0.80 12.55 -18.99
CA HIS A 71 -0.31 12.23 -20.34
C HIS A 71 1.06 11.56 -20.30
N ASP A 72 1.28 10.67 -21.26
CA ASP A 72 2.56 10.02 -21.54
C ASP A 72 3.22 9.36 -20.31
N LEU A 73 2.40 8.70 -19.49
CA LEU A 73 2.83 8.09 -18.24
C LEU A 73 3.77 6.92 -18.48
N ASP A 74 4.95 6.99 -17.86
CA ASP A 74 5.81 5.83 -17.64
C ASP A 74 5.22 4.90 -16.57
N ARG A 75 5.78 3.70 -16.39
CA ARG A 75 5.23 2.69 -15.49
C ARG A 75 5.13 3.20 -14.04
N PRO A 76 6.16 3.83 -13.44
CA PRO A 76 6.06 4.42 -12.11
C PRO A 76 5.03 5.55 -12.01
N GLY A 77 4.94 6.40 -13.04
CA GLY A 77 3.99 7.50 -13.14
C GLY A 77 2.55 7.01 -13.20
N PHE A 78 2.27 5.96 -13.98
CA PHE A 78 0.95 5.33 -14.06
C PHE A 78 0.51 4.78 -12.70
N GLU A 79 1.39 4.04 -12.01
CA GLU A 79 1.04 3.56 -10.66
C GLU A 79 0.79 4.70 -9.68
N THR A 80 1.65 5.72 -9.72
CA THR A 80 1.52 6.89 -8.85
C THR A 80 0.20 7.62 -9.13
N PHE A 81 -0.19 7.76 -10.38
CA PHE A 81 -1.48 8.33 -10.78
C PHE A 81 -2.66 7.54 -10.19
N LEU A 82 -2.67 6.21 -10.36
CA LEU A 82 -3.75 5.37 -9.81
C LEU A 82 -3.79 5.38 -8.27
N ARG A 83 -2.63 5.34 -7.60
CA ARG A 83 -2.56 5.41 -6.13
C ARG A 83 -3.01 6.77 -5.61
N THR A 84 -2.61 7.84 -6.28
CA THR A 84 -3.04 9.21 -5.97
C THR A 84 -4.55 9.34 -6.15
N ALA A 85 -5.11 8.80 -7.23
CA ALA A 85 -6.55 8.78 -7.44
C ALA A 85 -7.28 8.11 -6.26
N LEU A 86 -6.82 6.95 -5.78
CA LEU A 86 -7.44 6.27 -4.63
C LEU A 86 -7.43 7.06 -3.32
N LEU A 87 -6.41 7.90 -3.11
CA LEU A 87 -6.34 8.76 -1.93
C LEU A 87 -7.37 9.90 -1.99
N ASN A 88 -7.74 10.31 -3.22
CA ASN A 88 -8.53 11.51 -3.49
C ASN A 88 -9.96 11.23 -3.98
N ILE A 89 -10.33 9.97 -4.26
CA ILE A 89 -11.70 9.59 -4.62
C ILE A 89 -12.53 9.34 -3.34
N PRO A 90 -13.60 10.11 -3.10
CA PRO A 90 -14.53 9.86 -2.01
C PRO A 90 -15.25 8.51 -2.17
N GLU A 91 -15.66 7.91 -1.04
CA GLU A 91 -16.51 6.72 -1.09
C GLU A 91 -17.89 7.06 -1.68
N GLY A 92 -18.45 6.13 -2.47
CA GLY A 92 -19.73 6.30 -3.13
C GLY A 92 -19.70 7.18 -4.40
N SER A 93 -18.52 7.50 -4.92
CA SER A 93 -18.38 8.37 -6.09
C SER A 93 -18.91 7.73 -7.39
N GLU A 94 -19.37 8.55 -8.34
CA GLU A 94 -19.58 8.14 -9.74
C GLU A 94 -18.27 8.33 -10.51
N LEU A 95 -17.75 7.26 -11.10
CA LEU A 95 -16.40 7.25 -11.67
C LEU A 95 -16.42 7.04 -13.18
N VAL A 96 -15.67 7.87 -13.91
CA VAL A 96 -15.33 7.62 -15.31
C VAL A 96 -13.82 7.40 -15.43
N PHE A 97 -13.41 6.33 -16.10
CA PHE A 97 -12.03 6.14 -16.51
C PHE A 97 -11.95 6.18 -18.03
N PHE A 98 -11.10 7.03 -18.58
CA PHE A 98 -10.81 7.06 -20.01
C PHE A 98 -9.32 6.78 -20.23
N TYR A 99 -9.02 5.88 -21.16
CA TYR A 99 -7.65 5.60 -21.57
C TYR A 99 -7.56 5.66 -23.09
N ALA A 100 -6.64 6.48 -23.61
CA ALA A 100 -6.21 6.44 -25.00
C ALA A 100 -4.72 6.06 -25.08
N GLY A 101 -4.39 5.06 -25.89
CA GLY A 101 -3.01 4.61 -26.07
C GLY A 101 -2.90 3.19 -26.61
N HIS A 102 -1.70 2.60 -26.53
CA HIS A 102 -1.52 1.17 -26.84
C HIS A 102 -2.04 0.28 -25.72
N GLY A 103 -2.65 -0.82 -26.11
CA GLY A 103 -3.06 -1.90 -25.23
C GLY A 103 -2.72 -3.25 -25.84
N ILE A 104 -2.67 -4.30 -25.02
CA ILE A 104 -2.50 -5.69 -25.47
C ILE A 104 -3.49 -6.55 -24.72
N GLN A 105 -4.10 -7.51 -25.40
CA GLN A 105 -4.83 -8.58 -24.75
C GLN A 105 -4.02 -9.88 -24.79
N ILE A 106 -3.79 -10.49 -23.62
CA ILE A 106 -3.26 -11.87 -23.52
C ILE A 106 -4.25 -12.73 -22.76
N GLY A 107 -4.71 -13.79 -23.42
CA GLY A 107 -5.78 -14.62 -22.91
C GLY A 107 -7.02 -13.77 -22.58
N ARG A 108 -7.28 -13.61 -21.28
CA ARG A 108 -8.46 -12.91 -20.76
C ARG A 108 -8.19 -11.51 -20.22
N ARG A 109 -6.93 -11.13 -20.05
CA ARG A 109 -6.54 -9.88 -19.40
C ARG A 109 -6.19 -8.85 -20.46
N ASN A 110 -6.63 -7.61 -20.23
CA ASN A 110 -6.29 -6.46 -21.04
C ASN A 110 -5.23 -5.66 -20.29
N TYR A 111 -4.16 -5.32 -21.00
CA TYR A 111 -3.00 -4.62 -20.46
C TYR A 111 -2.90 -3.25 -21.14
N LEU A 112 -2.92 -2.19 -20.34
CA LEU A 112 -2.68 -0.81 -20.74
C LEU A 112 -1.17 -0.57 -20.68
N LEU A 113 -0.60 0.01 -21.74
CA LEU A 113 0.85 0.15 -21.88
C LEU A 113 1.34 1.55 -21.47
N PRO A 114 2.25 1.64 -20.48
CA PRO A 114 3.02 2.85 -20.20
C PRO A 114 3.98 3.20 -21.34
N THR A 115 4.44 4.46 -21.40
CA THR A 115 5.30 4.98 -22.48
C THR A 115 6.71 4.40 -22.49
N ASP A 116 7.20 3.95 -21.34
CA ASP A 116 8.52 3.35 -21.13
C ASP A 116 8.53 1.82 -21.29
N VAL A 117 7.45 1.20 -21.75
CA VAL A 117 7.35 -0.26 -21.89
C VAL A 117 8.55 -0.90 -22.65
N ALA A 118 9.19 -1.94 -22.10
CA ALA A 118 10.03 -2.90 -22.84
C ALA A 118 9.77 -4.33 -22.41
N PHE A 119 9.01 -5.02 -23.24
CA PHE A 119 8.97 -6.47 -23.13
C PHE A 119 10.22 -7.06 -23.81
N GLU A 120 11.11 -7.65 -23.00
CA GLU A 120 12.14 -8.56 -23.49
C GLU A 120 11.57 -9.98 -23.58
N SER A 121 10.58 -10.28 -22.75
CA SER A 121 9.85 -11.55 -22.72
C SER A 121 8.37 -11.36 -22.37
N VAL A 122 7.56 -12.41 -22.58
CA VAL A 122 6.15 -12.43 -22.15
C VAL A 122 5.98 -12.27 -20.63
N TYR A 123 7.03 -12.57 -19.86
CA TYR A 123 7.01 -12.51 -18.40
C TYR A 123 7.14 -11.09 -17.84
N ASP A 124 7.53 -10.12 -18.68
CA ASP A 124 7.63 -8.71 -18.29
C ASP A 124 6.27 -8.04 -18.20
N LEU A 125 5.26 -8.62 -18.87
CA LEU A 125 3.93 -8.06 -18.99
C LEU A 125 3.30 -7.69 -17.63
N PRO A 126 3.26 -8.55 -16.60
CA PRO A 126 2.55 -8.22 -15.36
C PRO A 126 3.18 -7.07 -14.55
N VAL A 127 4.50 -6.84 -14.69
CA VAL A 127 5.19 -5.79 -13.92
C VAL A 127 5.45 -4.52 -14.73
N GLN A 128 5.53 -4.61 -16.06
CA GLN A 128 5.80 -3.48 -16.94
C GLN A 128 4.54 -2.88 -17.60
N SER A 129 3.35 -3.44 -17.33
CA SER A 129 2.09 -2.89 -17.81
C SER A 129 1.09 -2.70 -16.66
N VAL A 130 -0.05 -2.09 -16.96
CA VAL A 130 -1.16 -1.91 -16.02
C VAL A 130 -2.34 -2.74 -16.51
N THR A 131 -2.88 -3.64 -15.68
CA THR A 131 -4.06 -4.42 -16.11
C THR A 131 -5.32 -3.57 -16.04
N LEU A 132 -6.25 -3.76 -16.98
CA LEU A 132 -7.56 -3.09 -16.92
C LEU A 132 -8.36 -3.58 -15.71
N ASP A 133 -8.24 -4.87 -15.37
CA ASP A 133 -8.82 -5.48 -14.18
C ASP A 133 -8.43 -4.70 -12.93
N ARG A 134 -7.13 -4.36 -12.79
CA ARG A 134 -6.59 -3.53 -11.72
C ARG A 134 -7.26 -2.16 -11.67
N VAL A 135 -7.36 -1.48 -12.81
CA VAL A 135 -8.02 -0.15 -12.86
C VAL A 135 -9.48 -0.27 -12.42
N VAL A 136 -10.23 -1.22 -12.98
CA VAL A 136 -11.64 -1.40 -12.64
C VAL A 136 -11.82 -1.77 -11.16
N GLU A 137 -11.02 -2.68 -10.61
CA GLU A 137 -11.06 -3.04 -9.18
C GLU A 137 -10.77 -1.84 -8.27
N LEU A 138 -9.82 -0.98 -8.65
CA LEU A 138 -9.52 0.25 -7.91
C LEU A 138 -10.70 1.20 -7.90
N LEU A 139 -11.38 1.37 -9.05
CA LEU A 139 -12.59 2.18 -9.15
C LEU A 139 -13.72 1.57 -8.33
N SER A 140 -13.94 0.26 -8.41
CA SER A 140 -15.00 -0.44 -7.65
C SER A 140 -14.81 -0.36 -6.14
N ALA A 141 -13.57 -0.25 -5.66
CA ALA A 141 -13.28 -0.14 -4.23
C ALA A 141 -13.80 1.17 -3.60
N ARG A 142 -14.08 2.19 -4.42
CA ARG A 142 -14.55 3.51 -3.97
C ARG A 142 -15.87 3.96 -4.60
N GLY A 143 -16.15 3.53 -5.83
CA GLY A 143 -17.26 4.05 -6.61
C GLY A 143 -18.59 3.35 -6.36
N ALA A 144 -19.67 4.11 -6.33
CA ALA A 144 -21.04 3.57 -6.37
C ALA A 144 -21.40 3.03 -7.76
N SER A 145 -20.90 3.70 -8.81
CA SER A 145 -21.01 3.34 -10.21
C SER A 145 -19.71 3.70 -10.93
N HIS A 146 -19.28 2.90 -11.90
CA HIS A 146 -18.04 3.17 -12.62
C HIS A 146 -18.09 2.73 -14.08
N VAL A 147 -17.65 3.63 -14.96
CA VAL A 147 -17.61 3.46 -16.41
C VAL A 147 -16.17 3.60 -16.87
N ALA A 148 -15.61 2.59 -17.52
CA ALA A 148 -14.31 2.65 -18.17
C ALA A 148 -14.49 2.67 -19.70
N MET A 149 -13.88 3.62 -20.39
CA MET A 149 -13.87 3.76 -21.83
C MET A 149 -12.42 3.64 -22.33
N ILE A 150 -12.15 2.64 -23.15
CA ILE A 150 -10.79 2.26 -23.55
C ILE A 150 -10.65 2.47 -25.07
N ASP A 151 -9.98 3.55 -25.44
CA ASP A 151 -9.56 3.83 -26.82
C ASP A 151 -8.14 3.29 -27.07
N ALA A 152 -8.04 1.97 -27.17
CA ALA A 152 -6.77 1.29 -27.37
C ALA A 152 -6.91 0.08 -28.28
N CYS A 153 -5.85 -0.18 -29.05
CA CYS A 153 -5.69 -1.44 -29.77
C CYS A 153 -5.66 -2.62 -28.80
N ARG A 154 -6.13 -3.80 -29.26
CA ARG A 154 -6.02 -5.06 -28.52
C ARG A 154 -5.04 -6.05 -29.17
N GLU A 155 -4.41 -5.63 -30.26
CA GLU A 155 -3.34 -6.37 -30.94
C GLU A 155 -1.96 -6.03 -30.34
N ASN A 156 -1.01 -6.92 -30.51
CA ASN A 156 0.35 -6.77 -30.04
C ASN A 156 1.14 -5.74 -30.89
N PRO A 157 1.57 -4.59 -30.34
CA PRO A 157 2.38 -3.60 -31.05
C PRO A 157 3.87 -4.00 -31.18
N PHE A 158 4.29 -5.17 -30.66
CA PHE A 158 5.66 -5.67 -30.74
C PHE A 158 5.82 -6.70 -31.87
N PRO A 159 6.33 -6.31 -33.06
CA PRO A 159 6.35 -7.16 -34.25
C PRO A 159 7.22 -8.42 -34.12
N ASN A 160 8.22 -8.39 -33.22
CA ASN A 160 9.19 -9.47 -33.04
C ASN A 160 8.91 -10.36 -31.82
N LEU A 161 7.93 -10.02 -30.98
CA LEU A 161 7.60 -10.77 -29.77
C LEU A 161 6.33 -11.58 -30.01
N ARG A 162 6.43 -12.90 -30.15
CA ARG A 162 5.24 -13.77 -30.19
C ARG A 162 4.69 -13.98 -28.77
N LEU A 163 4.07 -12.96 -28.21
CA LEU A 163 3.47 -12.96 -26.88
C LEU A 163 2.46 -14.11 -26.67
N ALA A 164 1.72 -14.50 -27.72
CA ALA A 164 0.72 -15.56 -27.65
C ALA A 164 1.25 -16.99 -27.95
N ALA A 165 2.37 -17.14 -28.66
CA ALA A 165 2.84 -18.46 -29.12
C ALA A 165 3.74 -19.17 -28.11
N ASN A 166 4.34 -18.43 -27.16
CA ASN A 166 5.23 -18.95 -26.12
C ASN A 166 4.54 -19.12 -24.75
N LEU A 167 3.21 -19.05 -24.72
CA LEU A 167 2.41 -19.43 -23.56
C LEU A 167 2.46 -20.97 -23.47
N ASP A 168 3.52 -21.53 -22.87
CA ASP A 168 3.38 -22.86 -22.26
C ASP A 168 2.10 -22.79 -21.41
N ALA A 169 1.21 -23.78 -21.52
CA ALA A 169 -0.12 -23.86 -20.89
C ALA A 169 -0.09 -23.94 -19.34
N THR A 170 0.78 -23.15 -18.72
CA THR A 170 1.28 -23.18 -17.34
C THR A 170 1.40 -21.78 -16.75
N LEU A 171 1.07 -20.72 -17.49
CA LEU A 171 0.60 -19.52 -16.83
C LEU A 171 -0.74 -19.91 -16.20
N PHE A 172 -0.80 -19.93 -14.87
CA PHE A 172 -2.03 -20.08 -14.10
C PHE A 172 -3.20 -19.17 -14.58
N GLU A 173 -2.90 -18.20 -15.43
CA GLU A 173 -3.81 -17.32 -16.16
C GLU A 173 -4.65 -18.00 -17.25
N THR A 174 -4.31 -19.21 -17.72
CA THR A 174 -5.09 -19.90 -18.78
C THR A 174 -6.15 -20.83 -18.18
N LYS A 175 -7.27 -20.27 -17.70
CA LYS A 175 -8.52 -21.05 -17.61
C LYS A 175 -8.88 -21.52 -19.03
N SER A 176 -9.04 -22.83 -19.23
CA SER A 176 -9.66 -23.39 -20.42
C SER A 176 -11.19 -23.22 -20.34
N GLY A 177 -11.76 -22.25 -21.06
CA GLY A 177 -13.20 -22.05 -21.14
C GLY A 177 -13.61 -20.76 -21.86
N PHE A 178 -14.80 -20.75 -22.48
CA PHE A 178 -15.42 -19.56 -23.08
C PHE A 178 -15.98 -18.65 -21.98
N GLU A 179 -15.14 -17.87 -21.31
CA GLU A 179 -15.62 -16.86 -20.35
C GLU A 179 -15.31 -15.44 -20.85
N VAL A 180 -16.35 -14.61 -20.88
CA VAL A 180 -16.31 -13.16 -21.13
C VAL A 180 -15.60 -12.48 -19.94
N PHE A 181 -14.91 -11.36 -20.19
CA PHE A 181 -14.41 -10.48 -19.13
C PHE A 181 -15.59 -10.08 -18.21
N SER A 182 -15.55 -10.54 -16.96
CA SER A 182 -16.58 -10.26 -15.96
C SER A 182 -16.16 -9.02 -15.20
N THR A 183 -16.99 -7.98 -15.25
CA THR A 183 -16.81 -6.79 -14.45
C THR A 183 -17.39 -6.99 -13.04
N PRO A 184 -16.90 -6.27 -12.02
CA PRO A 184 -17.54 -6.20 -10.69
C PRO A 184 -19.00 -5.74 -10.80
N ILE A 185 -19.80 -5.78 -9.72
CA ILE A 185 -21.17 -5.22 -9.77
C ILE A 185 -21.10 -3.69 -9.94
N ASN A 186 -22.06 -3.10 -10.65
CA ASN A 186 -22.13 -1.65 -10.93
C ASN A 186 -20.98 -1.10 -11.79
N SER A 187 -20.51 -1.91 -12.73
CA SER A 187 -19.45 -1.54 -13.67
C SER A 187 -19.92 -1.54 -15.12
N LEU A 188 -19.31 -0.71 -15.93
CA LEU A 188 -19.38 -0.77 -17.38
C LEU A 188 -17.99 -0.57 -17.96
N VAL A 189 -17.59 -1.42 -18.89
CA VAL A 189 -16.34 -1.28 -19.63
C VAL A 189 -16.65 -1.29 -21.12
N ALA A 190 -16.37 -0.17 -21.78
CA ALA A 190 -16.54 0.03 -23.20
C ALA A 190 -15.18 0.12 -23.90
N PHE A 191 -15.04 -0.57 -25.02
CA PHE A 191 -13.83 -0.66 -25.84
C PHE A 191 -14.09 -0.04 -27.20
N SER A 192 -13.07 0.62 -27.76
CA SER A 192 -13.14 1.19 -29.10
C SER A 192 -13.31 0.14 -30.20
N THR A 193 -12.97 -1.13 -29.93
CA THR A 193 -13.07 -2.24 -30.89
C THR A 193 -13.55 -3.55 -30.27
N SER A 194 -14.00 -4.46 -31.12
CA SER A 194 -14.30 -5.85 -30.76
C SER A 194 -13.02 -6.62 -30.38
N PRO A 195 -13.14 -7.74 -29.64
CA PRO A 195 -11.99 -8.52 -29.23
C PRO A 195 -11.08 -8.96 -30.38
N GLY A 196 -9.77 -8.75 -30.22
CA GLY A 196 -8.75 -9.13 -31.22
C GLY A 196 -8.71 -8.26 -32.48
N GLN A 197 -9.37 -7.10 -32.50
CA GLN A 197 -9.29 -6.12 -33.59
C GLN A 197 -8.42 -4.90 -33.23
N VAL A 198 -8.08 -4.12 -34.24
CA VAL A 198 -7.23 -2.92 -34.16
C VAL A 198 -8.09 -1.66 -34.15
N ALA A 199 -7.74 -0.70 -33.29
CA ALA A 199 -8.36 0.63 -33.27
C ALA A 199 -7.69 1.52 -34.33
N TYR A 200 -8.48 2.32 -35.05
CA TYR A 200 -7.94 3.23 -36.06
C TYR A 200 -7.53 4.57 -35.42
N ASP A 201 -6.40 5.13 -35.84
CA ASP A 201 -5.86 6.39 -35.32
C ASP A 201 -6.62 7.65 -35.82
N GLY A 202 -7.50 7.49 -36.82
CA GLY A 202 -8.27 8.59 -37.41
C GLY A 202 -7.53 9.35 -38.51
N GLU A 203 -7.98 10.57 -38.82
CA GLU A 203 -7.31 11.46 -39.77
C GLU A 203 -6.11 12.15 -39.10
N ALA A 204 -5.05 12.42 -39.87
CA ALA A 204 -3.84 13.05 -39.35
C ALA A 204 -4.15 14.41 -38.68
N GLY A 205 -3.79 14.53 -37.39
CA GLY A 205 -4.01 15.74 -36.60
C GLY A 205 -5.39 15.83 -35.91
N GLY A 206 -6.28 14.85 -36.11
CA GLY A 206 -7.58 14.73 -35.45
C GLY A 206 -7.59 13.70 -34.31
N ASN A 207 -8.78 13.49 -33.74
CA ASN A 207 -9.07 12.45 -32.75
C ASN A 207 -9.28 11.08 -33.41
N GLY A 208 -9.14 10.00 -32.64
CA GLY A 208 -9.53 8.66 -33.09
C GLY A 208 -11.03 8.57 -33.38
N PRO A 209 -11.51 7.69 -34.30
CA PRO A 209 -12.93 7.59 -34.65
C PRO A 209 -13.84 7.28 -33.46
N TYR A 210 -13.33 6.55 -32.46
CA TYR A 210 -14.07 6.26 -31.23
C TYR A 210 -14.24 7.50 -30.36
N THR A 211 -13.15 8.21 -30.09
CA THR A 211 -13.19 9.47 -29.35
C THR A 211 -14.05 10.53 -30.06
N GLN A 212 -13.92 10.68 -31.38
CA GLN A 212 -14.79 11.57 -32.18
C GLN A 212 -16.27 11.21 -32.02
N ALA A 213 -16.60 9.91 -32.07
CA ALA A 213 -17.97 9.45 -31.89
C ALA A 213 -18.50 9.74 -30.49
N ILE A 214 -17.70 9.56 -29.42
CA ILE A 214 -18.09 9.91 -28.05
C ILE A 214 -18.41 11.40 -27.96
N LEU A 215 -17.51 12.27 -28.42
CA LEU A 215 -17.70 13.72 -28.37
C LEU A 215 -18.95 14.16 -29.13
N ALA A 216 -19.26 13.53 -30.27
CA ALA A 216 -20.44 13.82 -31.07
C ALA A 216 -21.76 13.33 -30.42
N SER A 217 -21.72 12.25 -29.64
CA SER A 217 -22.90 11.66 -28.99
C SER A 217 -23.17 12.25 -27.61
N ALA A 218 -22.13 12.64 -26.87
CA ALA A 218 -22.23 12.95 -25.44
C ALA A 218 -23.21 14.07 -25.11
N GLY A 219 -23.24 15.16 -25.91
CA GLY A 219 -24.19 16.26 -25.70
C GLY A 219 -25.64 15.85 -25.93
N GLN A 220 -25.89 15.06 -26.99
CA GLN A 220 -27.24 14.62 -27.37
C GLN A 220 -27.85 13.66 -26.36
N TYR A 221 -27.04 12.76 -25.76
CA TYR A 221 -27.49 11.71 -24.85
C TYR A 221 -27.08 11.98 -23.40
N SER A 222 -26.84 13.24 -23.05
CA SER A 222 -26.26 13.61 -21.76
C SER A 222 -27.17 13.26 -20.56
N ASP A 223 -28.48 13.33 -20.75
CA ASP A 223 -29.54 13.02 -19.79
C ASP A 223 -30.13 11.61 -19.96
N GLU A 224 -29.58 10.80 -20.88
CA GLU A 224 -29.95 9.41 -21.09
C GLU A 224 -28.98 8.44 -20.41
N ASN A 225 -29.41 7.19 -20.25
CA ASN A 225 -28.52 6.13 -19.78
C ASN A 225 -27.35 5.98 -20.76
N ILE A 226 -26.13 5.93 -20.25
CA ILE A 226 -24.90 5.86 -21.03
C ILE A 226 -24.86 4.69 -22.02
N LEU A 227 -25.58 3.61 -21.75
CA LEU A 227 -25.72 2.49 -22.69
C LEU A 227 -26.40 2.92 -24.00
N THR A 228 -27.34 3.88 -23.97
CA THR A 228 -27.94 4.44 -25.19
C THR A 228 -26.92 5.24 -25.97
N MET A 229 -26.13 6.08 -25.30
CA MET A 229 -25.03 6.82 -25.92
C MET A 229 -24.04 5.87 -26.58
N LEU A 230 -23.63 4.79 -25.91
CA LEU A 230 -22.68 3.81 -26.45
C LEU A 230 -23.21 3.06 -27.68
N ALA A 231 -24.53 2.86 -27.78
CA ALA A 231 -25.14 2.29 -28.99
C ALA A 231 -25.00 3.23 -30.21
N ASP A 232 -25.22 4.54 -30.01
CA ASP A 232 -24.99 5.56 -31.04
C ASP A 232 -23.50 5.70 -31.39
N VAL A 233 -22.62 5.69 -30.39
CA VAL A 233 -21.16 5.66 -30.60
C VAL A 233 -20.76 4.47 -31.49
N ARG A 234 -21.28 3.26 -31.20
CA ARG A 234 -21.03 2.07 -32.03
C ARG A 234 -21.46 2.27 -33.47
N GLN A 235 -22.64 2.85 -33.69
CA GLN A 235 -23.16 3.13 -35.01
C GLN A 235 -22.27 4.13 -35.77
N ARG A 236 -21.85 5.22 -35.13
CA ARG A 236 -20.99 6.25 -35.74
C ARG A 236 -19.61 5.73 -36.09
N VAL A 237 -18.99 4.93 -35.21
CA VAL A 237 -17.69 4.29 -35.50
C VAL A 237 -17.83 3.29 -36.65
N TYR A 238 -18.87 2.47 -36.65
CA TYR A 238 -19.13 1.53 -37.74
C TYR A 238 -19.26 2.26 -39.08
N GLN A 239 -20.02 3.37 -39.13
CA GLN A 239 -20.23 4.14 -40.35
C GLN A 239 -18.95 4.88 -40.80
N SER A 240 -18.30 5.63 -39.91
CA SER A 240 -17.10 6.42 -40.23
C SER A 240 -15.92 5.55 -40.66
N THR A 241 -15.80 4.33 -40.14
CA THR A 241 -14.75 3.38 -40.52
C THR A 241 -15.12 2.48 -41.69
N SER A 242 -16.29 2.65 -42.30
CA SER A 242 -16.82 1.78 -43.37
C SER A 242 -16.91 0.31 -42.94
N GLY A 243 -17.32 0.07 -41.70
CA GLY A 243 -17.50 -1.25 -41.10
C GLY A 243 -16.23 -1.93 -40.62
N ARG A 244 -15.07 -1.25 -40.67
CA ARG A 244 -13.77 -1.82 -40.27
C ARG A 244 -13.54 -1.84 -38.77
N GLN A 245 -14.25 -1.01 -38.01
CA GLN A 245 -14.16 -0.95 -36.55
C GLN A 245 -15.56 -1.04 -35.93
N VAL A 246 -15.70 -1.85 -34.89
CA VAL A 246 -16.96 -2.04 -34.15
C VAL A 246 -16.68 -1.94 -32.65
N PRO A 247 -17.13 -0.88 -31.96
CA PRO A 247 -17.03 -0.80 -30.51
C PRO A 247 -17.78 -1.91 -29.78
N TRP A 248 -17.29 -2.26 -28.59
CA TRP A 248 -17.81 -3.36 -27.78
C TRP A 248 -17.91 -2.97 -26.31
N GLU A 249 -18.90 -3.46 -25.57
CA GLU A 249 -19.05 -3.18 -24.15
C GLU A 249 -19.42 -4.41 -23.30
N SER A 250 -19.08 -4.36 -22.02
CA SER A 250 -19.47 -5.32 -20.98
C SER A 250 -20.03 -4.55 -19.79
N SER A 251 -21.25 -4.90 -19.36
CA SER A 251 -21.98 -4.14 -18.33
C SER A 251 -22.58 -5.04 -17.25
N THR A 252 -22.43 -4.59 -16.02
CA THR A 252 -23.06 -5.09 -14.79
C THR A 252 -23.71 -3.95 -14.00
N LEU A 253 -23.93 -2.81 -14.64
CA LEU A 253 -24.65 -1.67 -14.07
C LEU A 253 -26.06 -2.10 -13.62
N VAL A 254 -26.31 -2.02 -12.31
CA VAL A 254 -27.66 -2.23 -11.75
C VAL A 254 -28.46 -0.94 -11.81
N GLN A 255 -27.80 0.20 -11.60
CA GLN A 255 -28.38 1.54 -11.73
C GLN A 255 -27.94 2.18 -13.05
N PRO A 256 -28.81 2.95 -13.71
CA PRO A 256 -28.44 3.72 -14.90
C PRO A 256 -27.35 4.75 -14.55
N PHE A 257 -26.45 4.98 -15.48
CA PHE A 257 -25.41 6.00 -15.38
C PHE A 257 -25.70 7.09 -16.40
N TYR A 258 -25.63 8.36 -16.00
CA TYR A 258 -25.93 9.51 -16.84
C TYR A 258 -24.68 10.42 -16.93
N LEU A 259 -24.51 11.15 -18.03
CA LEU A 259 -23.43 12.14 -18.12
C LEU A 259 -23.76 13.41 -17.33
N VAL A 260 -25.02 13.84 -17.29
CA VAL A 260 -25.49 14.89 -16.37
C VAL A 260 -26.24 14.30 -15.18
N GLN A 261 -26.10 14.90 -14.01
CA GLN A 261 -27.03 14.65 -12.90
C GLN A 261 -28.32 15.45 -13.12
N GLY A 262 -29.47 14.82 -12.93
CA GLY A 262 -30.75 15.48 -12.65
C GLY A 262 -31.09 16.71 -13.52
N GLY A 263 -31.36 16.50 -14.81
CA GLY A 263 -32.27 17.34 -15.60
C GLY A 263 -32.10 18.86 -15.52
N THR A 264 -30.97 19.40 -15.97
CA THR A 264 -30.97 20.63 -16.77
C THR A 264 -29.76 20.61 -17.70
N ALA A 265 -30.01 20.48 -18.99
CA ALA A 265 -29.00 20.78 -20.01
C ALA A 265 -28.52 22.23 -19.80
N PRO A 266 -27.23 22.55 -20.04
CA PRO A 266 -26.79 23.93 -20.07
C PRO A 266 -27.62 24.65 -21.14
N ALA A 267 -28.34 25.70 -20.74
CA ALA A 267 -28.98 26.57 -21.71
C ALA A 267 -27.90 27.11 -22.66
N PRO A 268 -28.16 27.16 -23.99
CA PRO A 268 -27.20 27.72 -24.92
C PRO A 268 -26.84 29.13 -24.44
N ALA A 269 -25.53 29.41 -24.42
CA ALA A 269 -24.98 30.69 -23.98
C ALA A 269 -25.83 31.84 -24.53
N ALA A 270 -26.52 32.55 -23.63
CA ALA A 270 -27.19 33.78 -24.00
C ALA A 270 -26.13 34.75 -24.51
N PRO A 271 -26.42 35.53 -25.57
CA PRO A 271 -25.47 36.48 -26.11
C PRO A 271 -25.02 37.40 -24.99
N GLU A 272 -23.70 37.52 -24.88
CA GLU A 272 -22.95 38.42 -24.01
C GLU A 272 -23.78 39.65 -23.66
N ALA A 273 -24.41 39.61 -22.49
CA ALA A 273 -25.18 40.74 -21.99
C ALA A 273 -24.17 41.87 -21.79
N ALA A 274 -24.33 42.92 -22.60
CA ALA A 274 -23.54 44.12 -22.55
C ALA A 274 -23.29 44.50 -21.09
N ILE A 275 -22.02 44.68 -20.75
CA ILE A 275 -21.56 45.19 -19.47
C ILE A 275 -22.34 46.48 -19.18
N SER A 276 -23.40 46.37 -18.39
CA SER A 276 -24.01 47.52 -17.75
C SER A 276 -22.95 48.04 -16.79
N GLN A 277 -22.53 49.29 -17.02
CA GLN A 277 -21.60 49.98 -16.15
C GLN A 277 -22.01 49.81 -14.69
N PRO A 278 -21.06 49.58 -13.77
CA PRO A 278 -21.39 49.35 -12.37
C PRO A 278 -22.16 50.56 -11.86
N ASP A 279 -23.38 50.32 -11.38
CA ASP A 279 -24.12 51.30 -10.61
C ASP A 279 -23.27 51.62 -9.37
N ARG A 280 -22.69 52.82 -9.35
CA ARG A 280 -21.76 53.29 -8.31
C ARG A 280 -22.52 53.69 -7.06
N SER A 281 -23.30 52.77 -6.52
CA SER A 281 -24.02 52.92 -5.26
C SER A 281 -24.24 51.60 -4.49
N ALA A 282 -23.38 50.59 -4.68
CA ALA A 282 -23.32 49.46 -3.76
C ALA A 282 -22.29 49.76 -2.67
N ALA A 283 -22.70 49.63 -1.40
CA ALA A 283 -21.82 49.72 -0.24
C ALA A 283 -20.61 48.77 -0.40
N PRO A 284 -19.42 49.10 0.15
CA PRO A 284 -18.25 48.24 0.01
C PRO A 284 -18.54 46.83 0.55
N VAL A 285 -18.44 45.82 -0.32
CA VAL A 285 -18.48 44.41 0.09
C VAL A 285 -17.31 44.18 1.04
N GLN A 286 -17.58 43.86 2.29
CA GLN A 286 -16.56 43.77 3.34
C GLN A 286 -15.89 42.39 3.30
N ALA A 287 -14.77 42.20 2.62
CA ALA A 287 -14.07 40.91 2.71
C ALA A 287 -13.55 40.63 4.12
N LEU A 288 -13.90 39.47 4.69
CA LEU A 288 -13.40 39.00 5.99
C LEU A 288 -12.31 37.94 5.78
N ALA A 289 -11.16 38.10 6.43
CA ALA A 289 -10.10 37.09 6.45
C ALA A 289 -10.34 36.07 7.57
N ILE A 290 -10.26 34.78 7.23
CA ILE A 290 -10.42 33.64 8.14
C ILE A 290 -9.17 32.77 8.01
N ASP A 291 -8.50 32.52 9.14
CA ASP A 291 -7.36 31.61 9.21
C ASP A 291 -7.74 30.37 10.03
N LEU A 292 -7.76 29.21 9.37
CA LEU A 292 -8.06 27.92 9.97
C LEU A 292 -6.80 27.07 10.06
N THR A 293 -6.59 26.41 11.20
CA THR A 293 -5.56 25.37 11.35
C THR A 293 -6.21 24.10 11.87
N LEU A 294 -6.14 23.02 11.09
CA LEU A 294 -6.84 21.75 11.35
C LEU A 294 -5.90 20.58 11.07
N PRO A 295 -6.00 19.45 11.80
CA PRO A 295 -5.19 18.27 11.50
C PRO A 295 -5.32 17.84 10.03
N PHE A 296 -4.22 17.40 9.44
CA PHE A 296 -4.21 16.92 8.06
C PHE A 296 -5.20 15.77 7.89
N ALA A 297 -6.12 15.88 6.94
CA ALA A 297 -7.20 14.92 6.74
C ALA A 297 -7.58 14.87 5.26
N ARG A 298 -8.32 13.83 4.86
CA ARG A 298 -8.85 13.69 3.50
C ARG A 298 -10.00 14.64 3.19
N GLU A 299 -10.76 14.98 4.23
CA GLU A 299 -11.91 15.87 4.14
C GLU A 299 -11.97 16.70 5.41
N LEU A 300 -12.26 17.99 5.25
CA LEU A 300 -12.37 18.95 6.33
C LEU A 300 -13.72 19.66 6.20
N PRO A 301 -14.73 19.30 7.03
CA PRO A 301 -15.95 20.08 7.09
C PRO A 301 -15.62 21.44 7.70
N LEU A 302 -15.78 22.50 6.90
CA LEU A 302 -15.43 23.87 7.27
C LEU A 302 -16.66 24.70 7.68
N GLY A 303 -17.88 24.28 7.29
CA GLY A 303 -19.11 25.07 7.46
C GLY A 303 -19.28 25.69 8.84
N ASP A 304 -19.34 24.86 9.89
CA ASP A 304 -19.55 25.36 11.26
C ASP A 304 -18.44 26.30 11.73
N ARG A 305 -17.19 26.00 11.38
CA ARG A 305 -16.02 26.82 11.78
C ARG A 305 -15.99 28.16 11.07
N LEU A 306 -16.35 28.17 9.79
CA LEU A 306 -16.48 29.38 8.99
C LEU A 306 -17.63 30.24 9.52
N ALA A 307 -18.78 29.66 9.85
CA ALA A 307 -19.90 30.38 10.47
C ALA A 307 -19.52 31.01 11.82
N GLU A 308 -18.82 30.23 12.67
CA GLU A 308 -18.34 30.68 13.98
C GLU A 308 -17.36 31.86 13.85
N GLN A 309 -16.34 31.75 12.99
CA GLN A 309 -15.37 32.83 12.80
C GLN A 309 -15.95 34.05 12.09
N ALA A 310 -16.92 33.86 11.18
CA ALA A 310 -17.62 34.96 10.54
C ALA A 310 -18.63 35.65 11.46
N GLY A 311 -19.00 35.02 12.58
CA GLY A 311 -20.01 35.52 13.51
C GLY A 311 -21.43 35.57 12.93
N ILE A 312 -21.67 34.87 11.82
CA ILE A 312 -22.95 34.82 11.11
C ILE A 312 -23.21 33.39 10.59
N PRO A 313 -24.48 32.96 10.49
CA PRO A 313 -24.82 31.76 9.73
C PRO A 313 -24.37 31.92 8.28
N LEU A 314 -23.80 30.85 7.71
CA LEU A 314 -23.53 30.80 6.28
C LEU A 314 -24.88 30.63 5.56
N GLY A 315 -25.25 31.62 4.74
CA GLY A 315 -26.38 31.50 3.80
C GLY A 315 -25.97 30.68 2.57
N ASP A 316 -26.43 31.09 1.39
CA ASP A 316 -25.96 30.50 0.14
C ASP A 316 -24.46 30.77 -0.03
N VAL A 317 -23.68 29.69 -0.20
CA VAL A 317 -22.23 29.76 -0.39
C VAL A 317 -21.89 29.52 -1.85
N SER A 318 -20.97 30.31 -2.40
CA SER A 318 -20.38 30.09 -3.72
C SER A 318 -18.85 30.18 -3.66
N VAL A 319 -18.16 29.47 -4.55
CA VAL A 319 -16.70 29.57 -4.67
C VAL A 319 -16.38 30.74 -5.61
N ILE A 320 -15.65 31.75 -5.11
CA ILE A 320 -15.17 32.89 -5.91
C ILE A 320 -13.77 32.57 -6.47
N GLU A 321 -12.87 32.13 -5.61
CA GLU A 321 -11.52 31.70 -5.98
C GLU A 321 -11.33 30.28 -5.43
N ALA A 322 -10.97 29.34 -6.29
CA ALA A 322 -10.77 27.95 -5.90
C ALA A 322 -9.42 27.73 -5.22
N PRO A 323 -9.32 26.74 -4.31
CA PRO A 323 -8.05 26.32 -3.72
C PRO A 323 -7.03 25.84 -4.76
N GLN A 324 -5.74 25.96 -4.45
CA GLN A 324 -4.64 25.51 -5.32
C GLN A 324 -4.27 24.04 -5.08
N HIS A 325 -4.46 23.54 -3.85
CA HIS A 325 -4.00 22.24 -3.39
C HIS A 325 -5.18 21.37 -2.89
N GLY A 326 -6.39 21.64 -3.37
CA GLY A 326 -7.58 20.91 -3.00
C GLY A 326 -8.82 21.36 -3.77
N GLN A 327 -9.98 20.99 -3.26
CA GLN A 327 -11.29 21.34 -3.81
C GLN A 327 -12.26 21.71 -2.69
N ILE A 328 -13.19 22.63 -2.98
CA ILE A 328 -14.35 22.91 -2.13
C ILE A 328 -15.56 22.18 -2.70
N ASP A 329 -16.18 21.36 -1.85
CA ASP A 329 -17.48 20.73 -2.09
C ASP A 329 -18.55 21.49 -1.30
N LEU A 330 -19.66 21.81 -1.96
CA LEU A 330 -20.80 22.57 -1.42
C LEU A 330 -22.09 21.72 -1.34
N ALA A 331 -21.98 20.39 -1.53
CA ALA A 331 -23.12 19.50 -1.54
C ALA A 331 -23.99 19.61 -0.27
N GLY A 332 -25.31 19.64 -0.45
CA GLY A 332 -26.28 19.73 0.64
C GLY A 332 -26.18 20.99 1.51
N GLY A 333 -25.52 22.04 1.04
CA GLY A 333 -25.30 23.29 1.79
C GLY A 333 -24.14 23.22 2.80
N ALA A 334 -23.39 22.11 2.85
CA ALA A 334 -22.21 21.97 3.70
C ALA A 334 -20.96 22.43 2.94
N VAL A 335 -20.10 23.23 3.59
CA VAL A 335 -18.79 23.62 3.03
C VAL A 335 -17.74 22.61 3.47
N THR A 336 -17.21 21.81 2.54
CA THR A 336 -16.17 20.81 2.81
C THR A 336 -14.95 21.06 1.95
N TYR A 337 -13.77 21.15 2.56
CA TYR A 337 -12.50 21.22 1.85
C TYR A 337 -11.86 19.84 1.75
N ARG A 338 -11.43 19.46 0.55
CA ARG A 338 -10.74 18.20 0.25
C ARG A 338 -9.34 18.49 -0.31
N PRO A 339 -8.24 18.25 0.44
CA PRO A 339 -6.91 18.44 -0.11
C PRO A 339 -6.58 17.38 -1.17
N HIS A 340 -5.74 17.77 -2.12
CA HIS A 340 -5.08 16.85 -3.04
C HIS A 340 -3.92 16.14 -2.34
N LEU A 341 -4.13 14.87 -2.02
CA LEU A 341 -3.15 14.02 -1.32
C LEU A 341 -2.25 13.28 -2.29
N ALA A 342 -1.01 13.02 -1.86
CA ALA A 342 -0.05 12.18 -2.57
C ALA A 342 0.75 11.32 -1.58
N GLU A 343 1.25 10.17 -2.05
CA GLU A 343 2.15 9.35 -1.25
C GLU A 343 3.50 10.06 -1.04
N THR A 344 3.86 10.28 0.21
CA THR A 344 5.07 11.00 0.61
C THR A 344 5.86 10.18 1.63
N PRO A 345 7.07 9.70 1.27
CA PRO A 345 7.94 9.05 2.23
C PRO A 345 8.46 10.06 3.26
N MET A 346 8.40 9.70 4.53
CA MET A 346 8.79 10.58 5.65
C MET A 346 10.16 10.24 6.25
N ALA A 347 10.99 9.43 5.58
CA ALA A 347 12.27 8.91 6.09
C ALA A 347 13.11 9.93 6.89
N ASP A 348 13.41 11.08 6.28
CA ASP A 348 14.25 12.13 6.88
C ASP A 348 13.46 13.36 7.34
N ARG A 349 12.13 13.33 7.23
CA ARG A 349 11.25 14.47 7.56
C ARG A 349 10.64 14.30 8.94
N THR A 350 10.51 15.42 9.66
CA THR A 350 9.97 15.45 11.03
C THR A 350 8.64 16.18 11.13
N ASP A 351 8.25 16.90 10.09
CA ASP A 351 7.03 17.69 9.99
C ASP A 351 6.48 17.67 8.56
N HIS A 352 5.20 18.00 8.43
CA HIS A 352 4.53 18.21 7.16
C HIS A 352 3.35 19.15 7.39
N ILE A 353 3.23 20.21 6.59
CA ILE A 353 2.10 21.14 6.66
C ILE A 353 1.66 21.45 5.24
N LEU A 354 0.43 21.08 4.90
CA LEU A 354 -0.21 21.54 3.66
C LEU A 354 -0.88 22.90 3.93
N ARG A 355 -0.70 23.87 3.05
CA ARG A 355 -1.35 25.18 3.16
C ARG A 355 -2.12 25.48 1.89
N ASP A 356 -3.30 26.03 2.04
CA ASP A 356 -4.11 26.46 0.90
C ASP A 356 -4.88 27.74 1.21
N ARG A 357 -5.37 28.38 0.14
CA ARG A 357 -6.15 29.61 0.19
C ARG A 357 -7.23 29.62 -0.86
N PHE A 358 -8.39 30.14 -0.51
CA PHE A 358 -9.54 30.27 -1.41
C PHE A 358 -10.49 31.36 -0.92
N SER A 359 -11.40 31.79 -1.80
CA SER A 359 -12.40 32.81 -1.46
C SER A 359 -13.80 32.28 -1.69
N LEU A 360 -14.67 32.49 -0.71
CA LEU A 360 -16.09 32.12 -0.74
C LEU A 360 -16.97 33.36 -0.76
N GLY A 361 -17.98 33.36 -1.63
CA GLY A 361 -19.09 34.29 -1.58
C GLY A 361 -20.15 33.80 -0.61
N ILE A 362 -20.74 34.71 0.16
CA ILE A 362 -21.83 34.40 1.10
C ILE A 362 -23.02 35.31 0.82
N GLY A 363 -24.19 34.71 0.57
CA GLY A 363 -25.46 35.42 0.48
C GLY A 363 -25.99 35.85 1.85
N GLY A 364 -26.52 37.09 1.96
CA GLY A 364 -27.21 37.60 3.15
C GLY A 364 -26.58 38.84 3.79
N ALA A 365 -27.01 39.17 5.01
CA ALA A 365 -26.48 40.30 5.80
C ALA A 365 -25.15 39.90 6.45
N GLY A 366 -24.03 40.20 5.77
CA GLY A 366 -22.69 39.79 6.20
C GLY A 366 -21.57 40.36 5.32
N PRO A 367 -20.31 39.93 5.52
CA PRO A 367 -19.14 40.42 4.79
C PRO A 367 -19.23 40.21 3.26
N GLY A 368 -20.10 39.33 2.77
CA GLY A 368 -20.30 39.05 1.35
C GLY A 368 -19.16 38.24 0.71
N ILE A 369 -17.93 38.35 1.24
CA ILE A 369 -16.76 37.54 0.84
C ILE A 369 -15.99 37.06 2.09
N LEU A 370 -15.64 35.77 2.13
CA LEU A 370 -14.69 35.18 3.06
C LEU A 370 -13.40 34.82 2.31
N ASN A 371 -12.27 35.37 2.75
CA ASN A 371 -10.94 34.96 2.29
C ASN A 371 -10.38 33.97 3.31
N VAL A 372 -10.37 32.69 2.94
CA VAL A 372 -10.01 31.60 3.84
C VAL A 372 -8.59 31.14 3.57
N SER A 373 -7.74 31.12 4.59
CA SER A 373 -6.49 30.37 4.58
C SER A 373 -6.63 29.13 5.45
N VAL A 374 -6.27 27.96 4.93
CA VAL A 374 -6.27 26.70 5.66
C VAL A 374 -4.84 26.20 5.80
N GLY A 375 -4.41 25.96 7.04
CA GLY A 375 -3.18 25.24 7.37
C GLY A 375 -3.49 23.85 7.91
N MET A 376 -2.85 22.83 7.36
CA MET A 376 -3.05 21.43 7.73
C MET A 376 -1.75 20.78 8.18
N PRO A 377 -1.35 20.94 9.45
CA PRO A 377 -0.25 20.16 9.99
C PRO A 377 -0.62 18.68 10.05
N ALA A 378 0.28 17.84 9.55
CA ALA A 378 0.25 16.41 9.82
C ALA A 378 0.48 16.18 11.31
N LEU A 379 -0.27 15.23 11.88
CA LEU A 379 -0.05 14.80 13.25
C LEU A 379 1.30 14.08 13.36
N ALA A 380 1.92 14.11 14.53
CA ALA A 380 3.24 13.51 14.71
C ALA A 380 3.19 11.99 14.44
N CYS A 381 2.09 11.32 14.79
CA CYS A 381 1.84 9.91 14.51
C CYS A 381 1.76 9.62 13.01
N ASP A 382 1.11 10.48 12.21
CA ASP A 382 1.07 10.34 10.74
C ASP A 382 2.51 10.35 10.16
N VAL A 383 3.38 11.20 10.71
CA VAL A 383 4.80 11.35 10.29
C VAL A 383 5.68 10.17 10.76
N GLN A 384 5.45 9.67 11.97
CA GLN A 384 6.31 8.66 12.60
C GLN A 384 5.88 7.22 12.31
N ALA A 385 4.59 7.01 12.03
CA ALA A 385 4.00 5.68 11.93
C ALA A 385 2.91 5.56 10.85
N GLY A 386 2.83 6.49 9.88
CA GLY A 386 2.04 6.29 8.66
C GLY A 386 2.55 5.11 7.80
N ASP A 387 1.68 4.52 6.99
CA ASP A 387 1.95 3.29 6.23
C ASP A 387 1.74 3.45 4.72
N ALA A 388 2.60 2.79 3.93
CA ALA A 388 2.56 2.89 2.47
C ALA A 388 1.39 2.09 1.90
N LEU A 389 0.73 2.55 0.83
CA LEU A 389 -0.49 1.93 0.27
C LEU A 389 -1.71 1.96 1.20
N ASP A 390 -1.69 2.66 2.33
CA ASP A 390 -2.83 2.66 3.27
C ASP A 390 -4.04 3.35 2.64
N LEU A 391 -5.07 2.55 2.36
CA LEU A 391 -6.29 3.01 1.71
C LEU A 391 -7.00 4.09 2.52
N GLN A 392 -6.81 4.18 3.84
CA GLN A 392 -7.43 5.21 4.69
C GLN A 392 -6.41 6.16 5.33
N GLY A 393 -5.14 6.07 4.93
CA GLY A 393 -4.08 6.97 5.35
C GLY A 393 -4.14 8.33 4.64
N VAL A 394 -3.30 9.27 5.07
CA VAL A 394 -3.17 10.62 4.48
C VAL A 394 -1.99 10.73 3.50
N GLY A 395 -1.50 9.59 2.99
CA GLY A 395 -0.39 9.51 2.05
C GLY A 395 1.00 9.63 2.68
N LEU A 396 1.12 10.02 3.94
CA LEU A 396 2.41 10.06 4.65
C LEU A 396 2.78 8.66 5.15
N TYR A 397 4.02 8.23 4.91
CA TYR A 397 4.44 6.90 5.36
C TYR A 397 5.91 6.79 5.79
N ARG A 398 6.16 5.81 6.66
CA ARG A 398 7.47 5.25 6.97
C ARG A 398 7.43 3.75 6.76
N LEU A 399 8.41 3.23 6.05
CA LEU A 399 8.62 1.78 5.95
C LEU A 399 8.93 1.22 7.35
N PRO A 400 8.64 -0.06 7.62
CA PRO A 400 8.92 -0.70 8.90
C PRO A 400 10.33 -0.38 9.43
N ASN A 401 11.37 -0.55 8.61
CA ASN A 401 12.77 -0.29 8.96
C ASN A 401 13.11 1.19 9.26
N GLN A 402 12.19 2.12 9.00
CA GLN A 402 12.36 3.57 9.20
C GLN A 402 11.61 4.10 10.45
N ILE A 403 10.82 3.26 11.11
CA ILE A 403 10.10 3.64 12.34
C ILE A 403 11.09 3.65 13.50
N GLU A 404 11.18 4.77 14.21
CA GLU A 404 11.91 4.89 15.48
C GLU A 404 10.95 4.61 16.65
N PRO A 405 11.03 3.45 17.33
CA PRO A 405 9.95 2.97 18.19
C PRO A 405 9.59 3.93 19.34
N ARG A 406 10.60 4.46 20.05
CA ARG A 406 10.37 5.37 21.19
C ARG A 406 9.68 6.67 20.77
N ARG A 407 10.12 7.24 19.64
CA ARG A 407 9.58 8.49 19.10
C ARG A 407 8.18 8.29 18.55
N ALA A 408 7.96 7.21 17.79
CA ALA A 408 6.67 6.86 17.22
C ALA A 408 5.64 6.57 18.31
N LEU A 409 6.00 5.80 19.34
CA LEU A 409 5.09 5.46 20.43
C LEU A 409 4.66 6.72 21.21
N ALA A 410 5.60 7.59 21.56
CA ALA A 410 5.30 8.84 22.26
C ALA A 410 4.35 9.74 21.44
N ALA A 411 4.63 9.91 20.14
CA ALA A 411 3.79 10.69 19.24
C ALA A 411 2.38 10.10 19.11
N CYS A 412 2.27 8.80 18.85
CA CYS A 412 0.99 8.15 18.61
C CYS A 412 0.10 8.04 19.86
N VAL A 413 0.68 7.81 21.04
CA VAL A 413 -0.09 7.82 22.29
C VAL A 413 -0.71 9.20 22.53
N GLN A 414 0.06 10.27 22.31
CA GLN A 414 -0.44 11.63 22.45
C GLN A 414 -1.55 11.93 21.42
N ASP A 415 -1.28 11.70 20.13
CA ASP A 415 -2.22 12.06 19.07
C ASP A 415 -3.53 11.27 19.15
N VAL A 416 -3.49 9.99 19.55
CA VAL A 416 -4.71 9.19 19.81
C VAL A 416 -5.51 9.74 20.99
N ALA A 417 -4.84 10.17 22.06
CA ALA A 417 -5.51 10.76 23.23
C ALA A 417 -6.20 12.08 22.89
N GLU A 418 -5.58 12.90 22.04
CA GLU A 418 -6.14 14.17 21.57
C GLU A 418 -7.23 13.97 20.50
N ASN A 419 -7.24 12.82 19.80
CA ASN A 419 -8.14 12.54 18.67
C ASN A 419 -8.78 11.12 18.74
N PRO A 420 -9.56 10.79 19.78
CA PRO A 420 -10.02 9.42 20.07
C PRO A 420 -10.98 8.79 19.03
N GLY A 421 -11.43 9.55 18.03
CA GLY A 421 -12.29 9.08 16.94
C GLY A 421 -11.56 8.75 15.63
N MET A 422 -10.25 8.97 15.53
CA MET A 422 -9.51 8.78 14.28
C MET A 422 -8.97 7.35 14.17
N ALA A 423 -9.70 6.47 13.48
CA ALA A 423 -9.33 5.06 13.29
C ALA A 423 -7.90 4.85 12.73
N ARG A 424 -7.44 5.76 11.85
CA ARG A 424 -6.06 5.69 11.31
C ARG A 424 -4.99 5.87 12.38
N LEU A 425 -5.21 6.72 13.39
CA LEU A 425 -4.23 6.94 14.46
C LEU A 425 -4.13 5.72 15.38
N LEU A 426 -5.23 5.01 15.62
CA LEU A 426 -5.22 3.72 16.32
C LEU A 426 -4.41 2.67 15.54
N TYR A 427 -4.57 2.64 14.21
CA TYR A 427 -3.77 1.76 13.36
C TYR A 427 -2.26 2.10 13.43
N GLN A 428 -1.91 3.38 13.30
CA GLN A 428 -0.53 3.85 13.38
C GLN A 428 0.08 3.62 14.78
N LEU A 429 -0.69 3.80 15.86
CA LEU A 429 -0.29 3.42 17.21
C LEU A 429 0.04 1.94 17.31
N GLY A 430 -0.79 1.07 16.72
CA GLY A 430 -0.50 -0.36 16.63
C GLY A 430 0.83 -0.66 15.93
N ARG A 431 1.15 0.06 14.84
CA ARG A 431 2.46 -0.07 14.17
C ARG A 431 3.62 0.37 15.08
N ALA A 432 3.45 1.47 15.82
CA ALA A 432 4.46 1.96 16.76
C ALA A 432 4.70 0.97 17.92
N GLN A 433 3.63 0.40 18.48
CA GLN A 433 3.68 -0.63 19.52
C GLN A 433 4.32 -1.93 19.01
N GLN A 434 4.00 -2.34 17.78
CA GLN A 434 4.63 -3.50 17.16
C GLN A 434 6.13 -3.27 16.96
N ALA A 435 6.52 -2.08 16.48
CA ALA A 435 7.92 -1.69 16.33
C ALA A 435 8.68 -1.63 17.67
N SER A 436 7.99 -1.35 18.79
CA SER A 436 8.56 -1.39 20.13
C SER A 436 8.57 -2.78 20.77
N GLY A 437 8.00 -3.79 20.11
CA GLY A 437 7.89 -5.16 20.63
C GLY A 437 6.70 -5.40 21.56
N ASP A 438 5.81 -4.42 21.77
CA ASP A 438 4.60 -4.57 22.58
C ASP A 438 3.46 -5.12 21.71
N LEU A 439 3.57 -6.42 21.42
CA LEU A 439 2.67 -7.10 20.48
C LEU A 439 1.23 -7.22 20.99
N GLN A 440 1.03 -7.27 22.32
CA GLN A 440 -0.31 -7.32 22.90
C GLN A 440 -1.04 -6.00 22.70
N SER A 441 -0.41 -4.88 23.09
CA SER A 441 -1.02 -3.57 22.88
C SER A 441 -1.20 -3.27 21.39
N ALA A 442 -0.26 -3.69 20.54
CA ALA A 442 -0.38 -3.56 19.08
C ALA A 442 -1.63 -4.26 18.55
N HIS A 443 -1.86 -5.52 18.95
CA HIS A 443 -3.04 -6.27 18.58
C HIS A 443 -4.34 -5.58 19.01
N ASP A 444 -4.39 -5.07 20.23
CA ASP A 444 -5.57 -4.39 20.75
C ASP A 444 -5.86 -3.09 19.99
N SER A 445 -4.82 -2.30 19.68
CA SER A 445 -4.91 -1.11 18.83
C SER A 445 -5.39 -1.44 17.41
N PHE A 446 -4.86 -2.49 16.78
CA PHE A 446 -5.29 -2.93 15.45
C PHE A 446 -6.76 -3.38 15.46
N ARG A 447 -7.19 -4.12 16.48
CA ARG A 447 -8.60 -4.51 16.63
C ARG A 447 -9.51 -3.31 16.82
N ALA A 448 -9.11 -2.34 17.63
CA ALA A 448 -9.88 -1.11 17.83
C ALA A 448 -10.00 -0.31 16.53
N ALA A 449 -8.90 -0.16 15.78
CA ALA A 449 -8.90 0.49 14.47
C ALA A 449 -9.79 -0.26 13.46
N ALA A 450 -9.71 -1.58 13.41
CA ALA A 450 -10.54 -2.41 12.53
C ALA A 450 -12.03 -2.31 12.87
N ALA A 451 -12.38 -2.31 14.17
CA ALA A 451 -13.75 -2.09 14.64
C ALA A 451 -14.27 -0.69 14.29
N ALA A 452 -13.39 0.31 14.23
CA ALA A 452 -13.68 1.66 13.75
C ALA A 452 -13.65 1.78 12.20
N GLY A 453 -13.58 0.66 11.47
CA GLY A 453 -13.66 0.63 10.00
C GLY A 453 -12.33 0.73 9.26
N HIS A 454 -11.18 0.69 9.95
CA HIS A 454 -9.87 0.74 9.30
C HIS A 454 -9.54 -0.58 8.59
N ILE A 455 -9.46 -0.54 7.26
CA ILE A 455 -9.29 -1.67 6.35
C ILE A 455 -7.99 -2.42 6.64
N ARG A 456 -6.84 -1.72 6.63
CA ARG A 456 -5.54 -2.35 6.86
C ARG A 456 -5.37 -2.90 8.27
N ALA A 457 -6.12 -2.38 9.25
CA ALA A 457 -5.99 -2.85 10.61
C ALA A 457 -6.50 -4.30 10.77
N ARG A 458 -7.43 -4.74 9.91
CA ARG A 458 -7.85 -6.15 9.83
C ARG A 458 -6.69 -7.07 9.46
N HIS A 459 -5.88 -6.69 8.46
CA HIS A 459 -4.67 -7.42 8.09
C HIS A 459 -3.68 -7.49 9.25
N ALA A 460 -3.38 -6.35 9.88
CA ALA A 460 -2.41 -6.29 10.96
C ALA A 460 -2.83 -7.13 12.18
N ALA A 461 -4.10 -7.07 12.57
CA ALA A 461 -4.66 -7.93 13.61
C ALA A 461 -4.60 -9.42 13.23
N ALA A 462 -4.95 -9.76 11.98
CA ALA A 462 -4.88 -11.14 11.49
C ALA A 462 -3.45 -11.71 11.56
N MET A 463 -2.43 -10.92 11.23
CA MET A 463 -1.04 -11.41 11.25
C MET A 463 -0.59 -11.85 12.65
N LEU A 464 -1.06 -11.19 13.72
CA LEU A 464 -0.74 -11.59 15.09
C LEU A 464 -1.50 -12.87 15.51
N LEU A 465 -2.77 -13.01 15.13
CA LEU A 465 -3.54 -14.26 15.34
C LEU A 465 -2.93 -15.45 14.60
N LEU A 466 -2.37 -15.21 13.41
CA LEU A 466 -1.86 -16.24 12.51
C LEU A 466 -0.38 -16.61 12.73
N SER A 467 0.36 -15.86 13.54
CA SER A 467 1.80 -16.05 13.70
C SER A 467 2.12 -17.29 14.54
N PRO A 468 2.80 -18.32 13.98
CA PRO A 468 3.25 -19.46 14.77
C PRO A 468 4.46 -19.10 15.66
N ARG A 469 5.15 -18.00 15.36
CA ARG A 469 6.39 -17.58 16.06
C ARG A 469 6.12 -16.80 17.35
N LEU A 470 4.87 -16.47 17.64
CA LEU A 470 4.52 -15.75 18.85
C LEU A 470 4.65 -16.66 20.09
N ASP A 471 5.48 -16.24 21.06
CA ASP A 471 5.53 -16.89 22.37
C ASP A 471 4.25 -16.52 23.16
N ARG A 472 3.31 -17.46 23.19
CA ARG A 472 1.98 -17.27 23.77
C ARG A 472 1.96 -17.32 25.29
N ALA A 473 3.05 -17.76 25.93
CA ALA A 473 3.19 -17.64 27.38
C ALA A 473 3.45 -16.19 27.80
N VAL A 474 4.10 -15.41 26.91
CA VAL A 474 4.46 -14.02 27.15
C VAL A 474 3.43 -13.06 26.53
N VAL A 475 2.99 -13.34 25.30
CA VAL A 475 2.01 -12.52 24.56
C VAL A 475 0.72 -13.33 24.39
N PRO A 476 -0.33 -13.09 25.20
CA PRO A 476 -1.51 -13.96 25.30
C PRO A 476 -2.51 -13.80 24.13
N ILE A 477 -2.01 -13.75 22.89
CA ILE A 477 -2.83 -13.74 21.67
C ILE A 477 -2.96 -15.20 21.18
N PRO A 478 -4.19 -15.76 21.15
CA PRO A 478 -4.38 -17.15 20.73
C PRO A 478 -4.06 -17.35 19.24
N LEU A 479 -3.59 -18.55 18.88
CA LEU A 479 -3.57 -18.97 17.47
C LEU A 479 -5.02 -19.18 17.04
N ASP A 480 -5.52 -18.33 16.16
CA ASP A 480 -6.87 -18.47 15.60
C ASP A 480 -6.83 -18.32 14.08
N GLU A 481 -6.72 -19.46 13.39
CA GLU A 481 -6.67 -19.48 11.93
C GLU A 481 -7.99 -19.09 11.28
N ALA A 482 -9.12 -19.44 11.90
CA ALA A 482 -10.43 -19.16 11.35
C ALA A 482 -10.70 -17.64 11.37
N GLN A 483 -10.51 -17.02 12.54
CA GLN A 483 -10.66 -15.58 12.69
C GLN A 483 -9.63 -14.80 11.86
N GLY A 484 -8.36 -15.22 11.87
CA GLY A 484 -7.31 -14.57 11.09
C GLY A 484 -7.60 -14.60 9.59
N ASN A 485 -8.04 -15.73 9.05
CA ASN A 485 -8.40 -15.82 7.63
C ASN A 485 -9.67 -15.01 7.28
N ALA A 486 -10.66 -14.95 8.17
CA ALA A 486 -11.86 -14.14 7.97
C ALA A 486 -11.52 -12.65 7.87
N LEU A 487 -10.67 -12.13 8.76
CA LEU A 487 -10.18 -10.75 8.71
C LEU A 487 -9.42 -10.44 7.42
N LEU A 488 -8.60 -11.38 6.94
CA LEU A 488 -7.91 -11.24 5.65
C LEU A 488 -8.90 -11.20 4.49
N ASP A 489 -9.89 -12.09 4.47
CA ASP A 489 -10.89 -12.15 3.40
C ASP A 489 -11.77 -10.87 3.37
N GLU A 490 -12.13 -10.30 4.52
CA GLU A 490 -12.79 -8.99 4.64
C GLU A 490 -11.92 -7.82 4.12
N ALA A 491 -10.63 -7.82 4.46
CA ALA A 491 -9.69 -6.81 3.99
C ALA A 491 -9.45 -6.90 2.47
N ILE A 492 -9.39 -8.13 1.92
CA ILE A 492 -9.32 -8.37 0.46
C ILE A 492 -10.57 -7.85 -0.25
N ALA A 493 -11.76 -8.09 0.32
CA ALA A 493 -13.01 -7.55 -0.23
C ALA A 493 -13.03 -6.01 -0.25
N SER A 494 -12.26 -5.37 0.64
CA SER A 494 -12.05 -3.92 0.71
C SER A 494 -10.84 -3.43 -0.10
N GLY A 495 -10.15 -4.32 -0.83
CA GLY A 495 -9.04 -3.98 -1.72
C GLY A 495 -7.65 -3.88 -1.08
N ASP A 496 -7.42 -4.40 0.14
CA ASP A 496 -6.11 -4.29 0.81
C ASP A 496 -5.02 -5.20 0.18
N PRO A 497 -3.91 -4.64 -0.35
CA PRO A 497 -2.82 -5.42 -0.94
C PRO A 497 -2.11 -6.33 0.05
N PHE A 498 -1.97 -5.91 1.31
CA PHE A 498 -1.28 -6.69 2.33
C PHE A 498 -2.08 -7.94 2.71
N ALA A 499 -3.41 -7.82 2.82
CA ALA A 499 -4.29 -8.96 2.99
C ALA A 499 -4.24 -9.93 1.82
N MET A 500 -4.26 -9.42 0.58
CA MET A 500 -4.08 -10.24 -0.63
C MET A 500 -2.76 -11.01 -0.58
N HIS A 501 -1.67 -10.34 -0.19
CA HIS A 501 -0.37 -10.99 -0.01
C HIS A 501 -0.41 -12.11 1.03
N SER A 502 -0.82 -11.81 2.25
CA SER A 502 -0.74 -12.75 3.38
C SER A 502 -1.67 -13.95 3.16
N ARG A 503 -2.89 -13.72 2.67
CA ARG A 503 -3.83 -14.79 2.31
C ARG A 503 -3.33 -15.59 1.10
N GLY A 504 -2.84 -14.89 0.09
CA GLY A 504 -2.32 -15.47 -1.14
C GLY A 504 -1.16 -16.41 -0.87
N LEU A 505 -0.18 -15.98 -0.07
CA LEU A 505 0.96 -16.77 0.34
C LEU A 505 0.56 -18.03 1.12
N ARG A 506 -0.39 -17.91 2.06
CA ARG A 506 -0.92 -19.06 2.82
C ARG A 506 -1.60 -20.07 1.91
N LEU A 507 -2.45 -19.62 0.98
CA LEU A 507 -3.14 -20.49 0.03
C LEU A 507 -2.17 -21.13 -0.96
N LEU A 508 -1.17 -20.39 -1.45
CA LEU A 508 -0.16 -20.91 -2.38
C LEU A 508 0.70 -22.01 -1.74
N ARG A 509 1.11 -21.84 -0.48
CA ARG A 509 1.98 -22.79 0.24
C ARG A 509 1.20 -23.96 0.86
N ASN A 510 0.05 -23.68 1.47
CA ASN A 510 -0.67 -24.62 2.33
C ASN A 510 -2.10 -24.95 1.82
N GLY A 511 -2.49 -24.46 0.65
CA GLY A 511 -3.80 -24.74 0.06
C GLY A 511 -3.99 -26.24 -0.20
N PRO A 512 -5.08 -26.87 0.30
CA PRO A 512 -5.27 -28.31 0.20
C PRO A 512 -5.54 -28.76 -1.25
N THR A 513 -6.13 -27.89 -2.08
CA THR A 513 -6.43 -28.18 -3.48
C THR A 513 -5.56 -27.36 -4.43
N GLU A 514 -5.47 -27.78 -5.70
CA GLU A 514 -4.82 -26.98 -6.74
C GLU A 514 -5.57 -25.66 -6.98
N ALA A 515 -6.91 -25.67 -6.84
CA ALA A 515 -7.73 -24.46 -6.96
C ALA A 515 -7.41 -23.44 -5.84
N ASP A 516 -7.11 -23.91 -4.62
CA ASP A 516 -6.68 -23.03 -3.53
C ASP A 516 -5.33 -22.40 -3.83
N ARG A 517 -4.35 -23.20 -4.29
CA ARG A 517 -3.02 -22.71 -4.65
C ARG A 517 -3.06 -21.71 -5.81
N GLN A 518 -3.89 -22.00 -6.81
CA GLN A 518 -4.20 -21.10 -7.93
C GLN A 518 -4.73 -19.76 -7.40
N ARG A 519 -5.75 -19.79 -6.55
CA ARG A 519 -6.29 -18.57 -5.91
C ARG A 519 -5.21 -17.84 -5.12
N GLY A 520 -4.31 -18.57 -4.46
CA GLY A 520 -3.18 -18.01 -3.75
C GLY A 520 -2.23 -17.23 -4.65
N PHE A 521 -1.89 -17.80 -5.81
CA PHE A 521 -1.09 -17.16 -6.84
C PHE A 521 -1.77 -15.90 -7.40
N GLU A 522 -3.05 -15.97 -7.75
CA GLU A 522 -3.84 -14.83 -8.24
C GLU A 522 -3.86 -13.66 -7.26
N LEU A 523 -4.01 -13.95 -5.96
CA LEU A 523 -3.96 -12.91 -4.92
C LEU A 523 -2.57 -12.25 -4.82
N LEU A 524 -1.49 -13.04 -4.96
CA LEU A 524 -0.13 -12.49 -4.96
C LEU A 524 0.12 -11.60 -6.19
N GLU A 525 -0.34 -12.00 -7.37
CA GLU A 525 -0.23 -11.17 -8.57
C GLU A 525 -1.03 -9.88 -8.45
N ARG A 526 -2.28 -9.94 -7.96
CA ARG A 526 -3.09 -8.74 -7.69
C ARG A 526 -2.41 -7.80 -6.70
N ALA A 527 -1.79 -8.33 -5.64
CA ALA A 527 -0.99 -7.54 -4.70
C ALA A 527 0.26 -6.94 -5.37
N ALA A 528 0.97 -7.69 -6.22
CA ALA A 528 2.13 -7.17 -6.95
C ALA A 528 1.74 -6.04 -7.92
N GLU A 529 0.61 -6.15 -8.62
CA GLU A 529 0.05 -5.10 -9.48
C GLU A 529 -0.36 -3.84 -8.69
N LEU A 530 -0.70 -4.01 -7.40
CA LEU A 530 -0.90 -2.93 -6.42
C LEU A 530 0.39 -2.22 -6.00
N GLY A 531 1.55 -2.70 -6.43
CA GLY A 531 2.86 -2.23 -5.99
C GLY A 531 3.38 -2.89 -4.72
N HIS A 532 2.75 -3.98 -4.24
CA HIS A 532 3.17 -4.68 -3.02
C HIS A 532 4.48 -5.46 -3.24
N THR A 533 5.57 -4.94 -2.68
CA THR A 533 6.93 -5.46 -2.91
C THR A 533 7.15 -6.85 -2.33
N TYR A 534 6.54 -7.19 -1.19
CA TYR A 534 6.66 -8.55 -0.64
C TYR A 534 6.00 -9.60 -1.53
N SER A 535 4.94 -9.26 -2.26
CA SER A 535 4.35 -10.18 -3.24
C SER A 535 5.24 -10.36 -4.45
N MET A 536 5.88 -9.28 -4.92
CA MET A 536 6.91 -9.37 -5.96
C MET A 536 8.07 -10.26 -5.51
N ASN A 537 8.52 -10.13 -4.26
CA ASN A 537 9.58 -10.98 -3.71
C ASN A 537 9.18 -12.46 -3.65
N GLU A 538 7.97 -12.76 -3.19
CA GLU A 538 7.45 -14.13 -3.12
C GLU A 538 7.23 -14.75 -4.51
N LEU A 539 6.65 -14.00 -5.46
CA LEU A 539 6.51 -14.44 -6.85
C LEU A 539 7.87 -14.61 -7.53
N GLY A 540 8.83 -13.73 -7.23
CA GLY A 540 10.20 -13.84 -7.68
C GLY A 540 10.83 -15.16 -7.24
N ALA A 541 10.77 -15.44 -5.94
CA ALA A 541 11.26 -16.69 -5.36
C ALA A 541 10.55 -17.91 -5.92
N TYR A 542 9.23 -17.83 -6.12
CA TYR A 542 8.41 -18.91 -6.67
C TYR A 542 8.89 -19.39 -8.05
N PHE A 543 9.27 -18.47 -8.94
CA PHE A 543 9.77 -18.80 -10.28
C PHE A 543 11.27 -19.13 -10.32
N LEU A 544 12.00 -18.88 -9.23
CA LEU A 544 13.44 -19.14 -9.11
C LEU A 544 13.77 -20.48 -8.43
N ASP A 545 12.78 -21.21 -7.94
CA ASP A 545 12.95 -22.54 -7.38
C ASP A 545 13.26 -23.57 -8.49
N PRO A 546 14.50 -24.12 -8.56
CA PRO A 546 14.90 -25.05 -9.61
C PRO A 546 14.18 -26.40 -9.53
N ASP A 547 13.64 -26.76 -8.37
CA ASP A 547 12.94 -28.03 -8.15
C ASP A 547 11.44 -27.92 -8.51
N SER A 548 10.96 -26.70 -8.76
CA SER A 548 9.58 -26.41 -9.12
C SER A 548 9.32 -26.65 -10.60
N ARG A 549 8.18 -27.27 -10.95
CA ARG A 549 7.69 -27.35 -12.34
C ARG A 549 7.46 -25.99 -12.98
N TRP A 550 7.33 -24.95 -12.16
CA TRP A 550 7.12 -23.57 -12.57
C TRP A 550 8.43 -22.81 -12.72
N PHE A 551 9.59 -23.45 -12.57
CA PHE A 551 10.89 -22.78 -12.72
C PHE A 551 10.97 -22.02 -14.04
N ARG A 552 11.04 -20.69 -13.94
CA ARG A 552 11.10 -19.72 -15.04
C ARG A 552 11.93 -18.53 -14.54
N PRO A 553 13.28 -18.68 -14.48
CA PRO A 553 14.13 -17.73 -13.75
C PRO A 553 14.05 -16.30 -14.28
N GLU A 554 13.85 -16.12 -15.58
CA GLU A 554 13.65 -14.78 -16.17
C GLU A 554 12.41 -14.08 -15.60
N ARG A 555 11.27 -14.81 -15.46
CA ARG A 555 10.07 -14.28 -14.79
C ARG A 555 10.34 -13.93 -13.33
N GLY A 556 11.06 -14.79 -12.63
CA GLY A 556 11.39 -14.54 -11.23
C GLY A 556 12.27 -13.30 -11.06
N LEU A 557 13.26 -13.11 -11.92
CA LEU A 557 14.11 -11.93 -11.94
C LEU A 557 13.34 -10.65 -12.26
N THR A 558 12.38 -10.71 -13.18
CA THR A 558 11.50 -9.59 -13.49
C THR A 558 10.75 -9.08 -12.25
N TYR A 559 10.16 -9.97 -11.45
CA TYR A 559 9.54 -9.57 -10.19
C TYR A 559 10.53 -9.01 -9.16
N LEU A 560 11.71 -9.64 -9.00
CA LEU A 560 12.72 -9.16 -8.05
C LEU A 560 13.30 -7.80 -8.44
N ARG A 561 13.48 -7.53 -9.75
CA ARG A 561 13.91 -6.22 -10.26
C ARG A 561 12.84 -5.15 -10.00
N ALA A 562 11.57 -5.46 -10.25
CA ALA A 562 10.47 -4.55 -9.95
C ALA A 562 10.41 -4.19 -8.44
N SER A 563 10.66 -5.17 -7.56
CA SER A 563 10.78 -4.94 -6.12
C SER A 563 11.96 -4.00 -5.79
N ALA A 564 13.14 -4.26 -6.37
CA ALA A 564 14.36 -3.47 -6.17
C ALA A 564 14.27 -2.03 -6.73
N GLU A 565 13.56 -1.82 -7.83
CA GLU A 565 13.27 -0.48 -8.40
C GLU A 565 12.47 0.39 -7.44
N ARG A 566 11.60 -0.24 -6.63
CA ARG A 566 10.85 0.40 -5.54
C ARG A 566 11.67 0.54 -4.25
N LYS A 567 12.98 0.30 -4.32
CA LYS A 567 13.94 0.37 -3.22
C LYS A 567 13.62 -0.57 -2.05
N ASP A 568 12.98 -1.70 -2.36
CA ASP A 568 12.68 -2.72 -1.38
C ASP A 568 13.95 -3.47 -0.95
N ILE A 569 14.20 -3.48 0.36
CA ILE A 569 15.41 -4.08 0.94
C ILE A 569 15.46 -5.60 0.78
N TYR A 570 14.31 -6.27 0.68
CA TYR A 570 14.23 -7.71 0.44
C TYR A 570 14.40 -8.04 -1.03
N GLY A 571 13.91 -7.18 -1.94
CA GLY A 571 14.20 -7.25 -3.37
C GLY A 571 15.71 -7.20 -3.63
N TYR A 572 16.42 -6.26 -3.00
CA TYR A 572 17.88 -6.20 -3.03
C TYR A 572 18.53 -7.47 -2.50
N ASN A 573 18.12 -7.95 -1.32
CA ASN A 573 18.68 -9.18 -0.75
C ASN A 573 18.43 -10.41 -1.66
N ASN A 574 17.23 -10.54 -2.23
CA ASN A 574 16.87 -11.65 -3.09
C ASN A 574 17.66 -11.63 -4.40
N LEU A 575 17.84 -10.48 -5.03
CA LEU A 575 18.75 -10.33 -6.18
C LEU A 575 20.19 -10.70 -5.81
N GLY A 576 20.64 -10.31 -4.62
CA GLY A 576 21.95 -10.71 -4.09
C GLY A 576 22.08 -12.24 -3.94
N LEU A 577 21.04 -12.92 -3.44
CA LEU A 577 21.01 -14.38 -3.32
C LEU A 577 21.03 -15.07 -4.68
N VAL A 578 20.29 -14.56 -5.67
CA VAL A 578 20.31 -15.09 -7.03
C VAL A 578 21.69 -14.92 -7.66
N ALA A 579 22.29 -13.73 -7.56
CA ALA A 579 23.65 -13.49 -8.06
C ALA A 579 24.69 -14.37 -7.35
N LEU A 580 24.54 -14.59 -6.04
CA LEU A 580 25.46 -15.43 -5.26
C LEU A 580 25.42 -16.90 -5.67
N ARG A 581 24.24 -17.43 -6.00
CA ARG A 581 24.02 -18.85 -6.32
C ARG A 581 24.11 -19.15 -7.80
N GLY A 582 23.86 -18.17 -8.66
CA GLY A 582 23.54 -18.40 -10.07
C GLY A 582 22.14 -19.02 -10.22
N TYR A 583 21.71 -19.21 -11.47
CA TYR A 583 20.41 -19.81 -11.79
C TYR A 583 20.47 -20.49 -13.17
N GLY A 584 19.86 -21.67 -13.31
CA GLY A 584 19.93 -22.44 -14.55
C GLY A 584 21.38 -22.66 -15.01
N LYS A 585 21.76 -22.07 -16.15
CA LYS A 585 23.14 -22.11 -16.69
C LYS A 585 23.99 -20.88 -16.33
N VAL A 586 23.38 -19.87 -15.71
CA VAL A 586 24.07 -18.64 -15.30
C VAL A 586 24.89 -18.92 -14.04
N LYS A 587 26.20 -18.68 -14.14
CA LYS A 587 27.13 -18.89 -13.03
C LYS A 587 26.98 -17.79 -11.97
N PRO A 588 27.39 -18.06 -10.72
CA PRO A 588 27.48 -17.03 -9.69
C PRO A 588 28.26 -15.79 -10.14
N ASP A 589 27.73 -14.61 -9.80
CA ASP A 589 28.41 -13.32 -9.89
C ASP A 589 28.55 -12.74 -8.48
N HIS A 590 29.71 -12.95 -7.88
CA HIS A 590 29.98 -12.50 -6.52
C HIS A 590 30.11 -10.98 -6.40
N ALA A 591 30.52 -10.28 -7.47
CA ALA A 591 30.62 -8.82 -7.45
C ALA A 591 29.21 -8.19 -7.45
N ALA A 592 28.32 -8.69 -8.31
CA ALA A 592 26.92 -8.27 -8.31
C ALA A 592 26.22 -8.63 -6.98
N ALA A 593 26.46 -9.85 -6.44
CA ALA A 593 25.90 -10.25 -5.16
C ALA A 593 26.32 -9.32 -4.02
N ARG A 594 27.61 -8.93 -3.98
CA ARG A 594 28.13 -7.96 -3.00
C ARG A 594 27.39 -6.63 -3.10
N ALA A 595 27.28 -6.06 -4.31
CA ALA A 595 26.63 -4.77 -4.51
C ALA A 595 25.17 -4.77 -4.06
N TRP A 596 24.44 -5.86 -4.32
CA TRP A 596 23.06 -6.01 -3.87
C TRP A 596 22.92 -6.16 -2.36
N PHE A 597 23.77 -6.98 -1.72
CA PHE A 597 23.73 -7.12 -0.27
C PHE A 597 24.19 -5.86 0.46
N GLU A 598 25.16 -5.10 -0.08
CA GLU A 598 25.56 -3.80 0.49
C GLU A 598 24.38 -2.83 0.47
N ARG A 599 23.66 -2.70 -0.65
CA ARG A 599 22.43 -1.88 -0.73
C ARG A 599 21.34 -2.34 0.23
N ALA A 600 21.10 -3.64 0.32
CA ALA A 600 20.14 -4.20 1.28
C ALA A 600 20.55 -3.89 2.72
N ALA A 601 21.84 -4.03 3.05
CA ALA A 601 22.38 -3.79 4.38
C ALA A 601 22.34 -2.29 4.75
N GLU A 602 22.64 -1.39 3.82
CA GLU A 602 22.49 0.07 3.96
C GLU A 602 21.03 0.44 4.25
N GLY A 603 20.08 -0.19 3.55
CA GLY A 603 18.65 -0.02 3.79
C GLY A 603 18.12 -0.65 5.09
N GLY A 604 18.94 -1.37 5.85
CA GLY A 604 18.54 -1.96 7.13
C GLY A 604 18.10 -3.42 7.08
N HIS A 605 18.29 -4.15 5.98
CA HIS A 605 17.91 -5.56 5.88
C HIS A 605 18.59 -6.41 6.98
N PRO A 606 17.85 -7.31 7.67
CA PRO A 606 18.40 -8.07 8.80
C PRO A 606 19.46 -9.09 8.39
N PHE A 607 19.25 -9.83 7.29
CA PHE A 607 20.11 -10.96 6.91
C PHE A 607 21.21 -10.64 5.89
N ALA A 608 21.16 -9.48 5.25
CA ALA A 608 22.10 -9.12 4.18
C ALA A 608 23.54 -8.95 4.72
N PRO A 609 23.75 -8.37 5.91
CA PRO A 609 25.06 -8.35 6.55
C PRO A 609 25.67 -9.76 6.72
N ALA A 610 24.91 -10.74 7.22
CA ALA A 610 25.46 -12.09 7.37
C ALA A 610 25.73 -12.79 6.03
N ASN A 611 24.97 -12.48 4.97
CA ASN A 611 25.30 -12.93 3.61
C ASN A 611 26.68 -12.39 3.18
N LEU A 612 26.95 -11.10 3.39
CA LEU A 612 28.26 -10.49 3.10
C LEU A 612 29.39 -11.12 3.92
N GLY A 613 29.18 -11.30 5.23
CA GLY A 613 30.15 -11.94 6.10
C GLY A 613 30.53 -13.35 5.62
N ARG A 614 29.54 -14.14 5.19
CA ARG A 614 29.77 -15.49 4.63
C ARG A 614 30.53 -15.44 3.32
N MET A 615 30.21 -14.51 2.44
CA MET A 615 30.92 -14.35 1.17
C MET A 615 32.40 -14.03 1.36
N ILE A 616 32.70 -13.11 2.29
CA ILE A 616 34.08 -12.77 2.65
C ILE A 616 34.81 -14.00 3.18
N MET A 617 34.24 -14.72 4.15
CA MET A 617 34.89 -15.90 4.74
C MET A 617 35.11 -17.04 3.76
N ARG A 618 34.21 -17.22 2.79
CA ARG A 618 34.34 -18.24 1.74
C ARG A 618 35.32 -17.87 0.63
N GLY A 619 35.94 -16.69 0.70
CA GLY A 619 36.85 -16.19 -0.32
C GLY A 619 36.15 -15.85 -1.64
N GLN A 620 34.83 -15.63 -1.61
CA GLN A 620 34.04 -15.30 -2.80
C GLN A 620 34.28 -13.86 -3.26
N LEU A 621 34.92 -13.03 -2.42
CA LEU A 621 35.24 -11.62 -2.66
C LEU A 621 36.76 -11.36 -2.61
N GLY A 622 37.57 -12.36 -2.94
CA GLY A 622 39.03 -12.32 -2.82
C GLY A 622 39.52 -13.13 -1.61
N LYS A 623 40.66 -12.75 -1.03
CA LYS A 623 41.19 -13.47 0.14
C LYS A 623 40.24 -13.29 1.33
N PRO A 624 39.96 -14.35 2.11
CA PRO A 624 39.16 -14.23 3.32
C PRO A 624 39.69 -13.15 4.27
N ASP A 625 38.80 -12.27 4.72
CA ASP A 625 39.08 -11.24 5.72
C ASP A 625 38.15 -11.44 6.93
N PRO A 626 38.62 -12.16 7.96
CA PRO A 626 37.83 -12.44 9.15
C PRO A 626 37.40 -11.19 9.93
N ARG A 627 38.21 -10.12 9.90
CA ARG A 627 37.86 -8.86 10.58
C ARG A 627 36.76 -8.12 9.84
N ALA A 628 36.78 -8.12 8.51
CA ALA A 628 35.70 -7.56 7.71
C ALA A 628 34.41 -8.38 7.86
N ALA A 629 34.49 -9.70 7.82
CA ALA A 629 33.33 -10.58 8.02
C ALA A 629 32.70 -10.38 9.41
N LEU A 630 33.53 -10.27 10.45
CA LEU A 630 33.06 -10.03 11.81
C LEU A 630 32.22 -8.74 11.93
N ARG A 631 32.67 -7.63 11.31
CA ARG A 631 31.89 -6.37 11.31
C ARG A 631 30.49 -6.57 10.71
N TRP A 632 30.40 -7.28 9.60
CA TRP A 632 29.11 -7.57 8.97
C TRP A 632 28.24 -8.49 9.82
N TYR A 633 28.82 -9.50 10.46
CA TYR A 633 28.07 -10.36 11.37
C TYR A 633 27.55 -9.64 12.60
N ASP A 634 28.33 -8.72 13.17
CA ASP A 634 27.90 -7.88 14.29
C ASP A 634 26.73 -6.97 13.90
N ILE A 635 26.73 -6.41 12.69
CA ILE A 635 25.58 -5.66 12.15
C ILE A 635 24.34 -6.56 12.03
N GLY A 636 24.50 -7.78 11.51
CA GLY A 636 23.40 -8.75 11.41
C GLY A 636 22.84 -9.13 12.78
N LEU A 637 23.72 -9.45 13.74
CA LEU A 637 23.33 -9.79 15.11
C LEU A 637 22.57 -8.62 15.77
N ALA A 638 23.06 -7.39 15.62
CA ALA A 638 22.39 -6.21 16.17
C ALA A 638 20.98 -5.98 15.59
N ARG A 639 20.69 -6.54 14.41
CA ARG A 639 19.36 -6.50 13.76
C ARG A 639 18.49 -7.73 14.04
N GLY A 640 18.98 -8.68 14.83
CA GLY A 640 18.26 -9.90 15.18
C GLY A 640 18.55 -11.12 14.30
N ASP A 641 19.60 -11.10 13.47
CA ASP A 641 20.06 -12.29 12.75
C ASP A 641 20.95 -13.17 13.65
N GLY A 642 20.40 -14.29 14.12
CA GLY A 642 21.14 -15.25 14.95
C GLY A 642 22.36 -15.86 14.27
N TRP A 643 22.34 -16.00 12.93
CA TRP A 643 23.52 -16.45 12.19
C TRP A 643 24.65 -15.43 12.22
N GLY A 644 24.35 -14.13 12.38
CA GLY A 644 25.36 -13.12 12.65
C GLY A 644 26.17 -13.48 13.90
N GLY A 645 25.49 -13.66 15.04
CA GLY A 645 26.18 -13.97 16.30
C GLY A 645 26.90 -15.31 16.32
N ALA A 646 26.28 -16.36 15.78
CA ALA A 646 26.92 -17.69 15.71
C ALA A 646 28.18 -17.70 14.82
N ASN A 647 28.12 -17.07 13.64
CA ASN A 647 29.29 -17.02 12.74
C ASN A 647 30.39 -16.10 13.28
N ALA A 648 30.03 -14.99 13.94
CA ALA A 648 30.97 -14.11 14.60
C ALA A 648 31.74 -14.83 15.72
N ALA A 649 31.02 -15.57 16.56
CA ALA A 649 31.62 -16.38 17.62
C ALA A 649 32.58 -17.45 17.07
N ASP A 650 32.19 -18.13 15.98
CA ASP A 650 33.03 -19.14 15.34
C ASP A 650 34.36 -18.57 14.79
N ILE A 651 34.32 -17.40 14.15
CA ILE A 651 35.52 -16.69 13.69
C ILE A 651 36.49 -16.41 14.86
N ILE A 652 35.96 -15.94 15.99
CA ILE A 652 36.74 -15.54 17.15
C ILE A 652 37.39 -16.78 17.80
N LEU A 653 36.63 -17.85 18.01
CA LEU A 653 37.15 -19.10 18.58
C LEU A 653 38.18 -19.77 17.66
N GLY A 654 38.03 -19.62 16.34
CA GLY A 654 39.02 -20.06 15.36
C GLY A 654 40.35 -19.27 15.39
N GLY A 655 40.48 -18.25 16.25
CA GLY A 655 41.69 -17.42 16.39
C GLY A 655 41.89 -16.40 15.27
N ASN A 656 40.89 -16.23 14.40
CA ASN A 656 40.99 -15.42 13.17
C ASN A 656 40.70 -13.92 13.40
N ALA A 657 40.30 -13.51 14.61
CA ALA A 657 39.91 -12.13 14.93
C ALA A 657 40.62 -11.54 16.17
N ARG A 658 41.88 -11.90 16.42
CA ARG A 658 42.68 -11.31 17.52
C ARG A 658 42.67 -9.76 17.45
N PRO A 659 42.59 -9.06 18.59
CA PRO A 659 42.77 -9.56 19.96
C PRO A 659 41.53 -10.15 20.63
N LEU A 660 40.40 -10.28 19.93
CA LEU A 660 39.17 -10.86 20.49
C LEU A 660 39.41 -12.30 20.94
N GLY A 661 38.78 -12.69 22.05
CA GLY A 661 38.96 -13.98 22.70
C GLY A 661 37.65 -14.70 23.03
N PRO A 662 37.70 -15.81 23.80
CA PRO A 662 36.53 -16.64 24.08
C PRO A 662 35.34 -15.89 24.71
N ALA A 663 35.59 -14.90 25.57
CA ALA A 663 34.52 -14.07 26.14
C ALA A 663 33.77 -13.24 25.07
N ASP A 664 34.48 -12.69 24.08
CA ASP A 664 33.87 -11.96 22.96
C ASP A 664 32.99 -12.85 22.08
N ALA A 665 33.40 -14.12 21.93
CA ALA A 665 32.63 -15.14 21.23
C ALA A 665 31.39 -15.55 22.04
N ALA A 666 31.57 -15.79 23.35
CA ALA A 666 30.49 -16.18 24.25
C ALA A 666 29.37 -15.15 24.29
N LEU A 667 29.68 -13.85 24.35
CA LEU A 667 28.70 -12.78 24.31
C LEU A 667 27.82 -12.84 23.05
N ARG A 668 28.44 -13.04 21.87
CA ARG A 668 27.74 -13.09 20.58
C ARG A 668 26.92 -14.36 20.41
N ALA A 669 27.46 -15.50 20.83
CA ALA A 669 26.74 -16.77 20.84
C ALA A 669 25.53 -16.72 21.78
N ALA A 670 25.68 -16.15 22.98
CA ALA A 670 24.58 -16.02 23.93
C ALA A 670 23.43 -15.15 23.40
N LYS A 671 23.75 -14.02 22.72
CA LYS A 671 22.74 -13.20 22.05
C LYS A 671 22.06 -13.93 20.90
N ALA A 672 22.80 -14.74 20.13
CA ALA A 672 22.24 -15.56 19.05
C ALA A 672 21.33 -16.69 19.55
N LEU A 673 21.61 -17.25 20.73
CA LEU A 673 20.84 -18.32 21.35
C LEU A 673 19.39 -17.93 21.65
N ASP A 674 19.15 -16.65 21.95
CA ASP A 674 17.85 -16.12 22.34
C ASP A 674 17.02 -15.60 21.15
N LEU A 675 17.55 -15.71 19.93
CA LEU A 675 16.87 -15.33 18.70
C LEU A 675 16.10 -16.50 18.08
N PRO A 676 15.04 -16.24 17.28
CA PRO A 676 14.09 -17.27 16.85
C PRO A 676 14.63 -18.29 15.82
N THR A 677 15.84 -18.12 15.28
CA THR A 677 16.42 -19.05 14.29
C THR A 677 16.99 -20.28 14.98
N ALA A 678 16.22 -21.37 15.03
CA ALA A 678 16.56 -22.60 15.76
C ALA A 678 17.93 -23.19 15.40
N GLU A 679 18.31 -23.20 14.12
CA GLU A 679 19.60 -23.74 13.68
C GLU A 679 20.76 -22.86 14.16
N ALA A 680 20.60 -21.54 14.13
CA ALA A 680 21.60 -20.61 14.63
C ALA A 680 21.72 -20.70 16.15
N ALA A 681 20.58 -20.81 16.86
CA ALA A 681 20.53 -21.00 18.30
C ALA A 681 21.22 -22.31 18.72
N SER A 682 20.96 -23.41 18.01
CA SER A 682 21.64 -24.69 18.22
C SER A 682 23.15 -24.59 17.99
N ARG A 683 23.57 -23.95 16.88
CA ARG A 683 24.99 -23.72 16.61
C ARG A 683 25.66 -22.87 17.69
N ALA A 684 24.96 -21.83 18.18
CA ALA A 684 25.43 -20.95 19.23
C ALA A 684 25.56 -21.70 20.58
N GLN A 685 24.61 -22.57 20.90
CA GLN A 685 24.68 -23.45 22.07
C GLN A 685 25.95 -24.33 22.01
N THR A 686 26.20 -24.99 20.88
CA THR A 686 27.42 -25.81 20.70
C THR A 686 28.71 -25.00 20.85
N LEU A 687 28.71 -23.71 20.48
CA LEU A 687 29.88 -22.84 20.67
C LEU A 687 30.12 -22.53 22.15
N LEU A 688 29.06 -22.39 22.95
CA LEU A 688 29.13 -22.13 24.38
C LEU A 688 29.51 -23.37 25.20
N ASP A 689 29.13 -24.55 24.72
CA ASP A 689 29.38 -25.82 25.41
C ASP A 689 30.88 -26.07 25.60
N GLY A 690 31.29 -26.32 26.84
CA GLY A 690 32.70 -26.56 27.18
C GLY A 690 33.57 -25.31 27.31
N MET A 691 33.01 -24.10 27.17
CA MET A 691 33.73 -22.86 27.50
C MET A 691 34.03 -22.75 28.99
N ALA A 692 35.15 -22.11 29.35
CA ALA A 692 35.51 -21.89 30.73
C ALA A 692 34.52 -20.92 31.41
N ALA A 693 34.10 -21.25 32.63
CA ALA A 693 33.17 -20.40 33.41
C ALA A 693 33.66 -18.94 33.52
N ALA A 694 34.97 -18.72 33.61
CA ALA A 694 35.55 -17.38 33.66
C ALA A 694 35.30 -16.56 32.39
N ASP A 695 35.27 -17.19 31.21
CA ASP A 695 34.99 -16.50 29.95
C ASP A 695 33.49 -16.22 29.78
N LEU A 696 32.63 -17.14 30.24
CA LEU A 696 31.18 -16.93 30.30
C LEU A 696 30.80 -15.81 31.27
N ASP A 697 31.46 -15.74 32.44
CA ASP A 697 31.26 -14.65 33.40
C ASP A 697 31.79 -13.32 32.86
N ARG A 698 32.94 -13.30 32.15
CA ARG A 698 33.40 -12.08 31.44
C ARG A 698 32.37 -11.60 30.43
N ALA A 699 31.83 -12.51 29.61
CA ALA A 699 30.81 -12.17 28.63
C ALA A 699 29.54 -11.61 29.30
N THR A 700 29.14 -12.18 30.44
CA THR A 700 28.02 -11.66 31.26
C THR A 700 28.28 -10.23 31.70
N GLN A 701 29.47 -9.95 32.25
CA GLN A 701 29.89 -8.61 32.68
C GLN A 701 29.96 -7.62 31.52
N MET A 702 30.39 -8.06 30.33
CA MET A 702 30.40 -7.24 29.13
C MET A 702 28.98 -6.85 28.69
N ILE A 703 28.03 -7.78 28.67
CA ILE A 703 26.62 -7.47 28.34
C ILE A 703 26.02 -6.52 29.37
N LEU A 704 26.32 -6.70 30.66
CA LEU A 704 25.86 -5.79 31.71
C LEU A 704 26.39 -4.35 31.50
N ASN A 705 27.66 -4.20 31.11
CA ASN A 705 28.21 -2.89 30.76
C ASN A 705 27.53 -2.28 29.52
N GLU A 706 27.17 -3.08 28.50
CA GLU A 706 26.36 -2.58 27.36
C GLU A 706 24.96 -2.12 27.79
N LEU A 707 24.41 -2.72 28.85
CA LEU A 707 23.15 -2.33 29.50
C LEU A 707 23.30 -1.14 30.47
N GLY A 708 24.50 -0.55 30.56
CA GLY A 708 24.81 0.58 31.43
C GLY A 708 25.08 0.22 32.89
N GLU A 709 25.18 -1.07 33.25
CA GLU A 709 25.62 -1.49 34.58
C GLU A 709 27.15 -1.41 34.66
N ALA A 710 27.69 -0.52 35.50
CA ALA A 710 29.14 -0.32 35.64
C ALA A 710 29.80 -1.45 36.45
N VAL A 711 30.09 -2.58 35.82
CA VAL A 711 30.70 -3.77 36.44
C VAL A 711 32.10 -4.04 35.89
N ALA A 712 33.02 -4.48 36.76
CA ALA A 712 34.36 -4.89 36.35
C ALA A 712 34.31 -6.17 35.50
N VAL A 713 35.06 -6.22 34.40
CA VAL A 713 35.17 -7.40 33.53
C VAL A 713 36.38 -8.25 33.96
N ASP A 714 36.23 -9.00 35.04
CA ASP A 714 37.30 -9.79 35.66
C ASP A 714 37.14 -11.32 35.47
N GLY A 715 35.98 -11.76 34.96
CA GLY A 715 35.66 -13.17 34.76
C GLY A 715 35.26 -13.90 36.04
N ARG A 716 34.80 -13.16 37.06
CA ARG A 716 34.26 -13.72 38.30
C ARG A 716 32.91 -13.06 38.57
N ALA A 717 31.81 -13.79 38.41
CA ALA A 717 30.49 -13.29 38.76
C ALA A 717 30.28 -13.24 40.30
N GLY A 718 30.95 -12.29 40.96
CA GLY A 718 30.77 -12.01 42.38
C GLY A 718 29.48 -11.24 42.69
N PRO A 719 29.25 -10.85 43.96
CA PRO A 719 28.02 -10.20 44.41
C PRO A 719 27.61 -8.98 43.56
N VAL A 720 28.57 -8.13 43.20
CA VAL A 720 28.32 -6.94 42.36
C VAL A 720 27.75 -7.30 40.99
N THR A 721 28.27 -8.36 40.35
CA THR A 721 27.78 -8.82 39.04
C THR A 721 26.39 -9.44 39.16
N ILE A 722 26.16 -10.26 40.20
CA ILE A 722 24.87 -10.92 40.45
C ILE A 722 23.77 -9.89 40.75
N GLU A 723 24.07 -8.89 41.60
CA GLU A 723 23.13 -7.81 41.91
C GLU A 723 22.85 -6.93 40.70
N ALA A 724 23.86 -6.62 39.88
CA ALA A 724 23.68 -5.90 38.62
C ALA A 724 22.76 -6.65 37.66
N LEU A 725 22.96 -7.97 37.51
CA LEU A 725 22.11 -8.83 36.70
C LEU A 725 20.66 -8.85 37.21
N ALA A 726 20.46 -8.99 38.52
CA ALA A 726 19.14 -8.98 39.13
C ALA A 726 18.43 -7.61 38.96
N ARG A 727 19.14 -6.50 39.16
CA ARG A 727 18.61 -5.15 38.93
C ARG A 727 18.22 -4.94 37.46
N ALA A 728 19.09 -5.30 36.54
CA ALA A 728 18.83 -5.18 35.11
C ALA A 728 17.65 -6.08 34.67
N GLY A 729 17.56 -7.30 35.22
CA GLY A 729 16.43 -8.22 35.06
C GLY A 729 15.12 -7.63 35.54
N SER A 730 15.09 -7.07 36.75
CA SER A 730 13.90 -6.43 37.30
C SER A 730 13.43 -5.24 36.44
N ARG A 731 14.34 -4.41 35.93
CA ARG A 731 13.98 -3.32 34.99
C ARG A 731 13.41 -3.84 33.66
N ALA A 732 13.80 -5.04 33.25
CA ALA A 732 13.32 -5.72 32.05
C ALA A 732 12.08 -6.61 32.30
N GLY A 733 11.54 -6.65 33.53
CA GLY A 733 10.40 -7.51 33.87
C GLY A 733 10.71 -9.01 33.91
N LEU A 734 11.98 -9.40 34.09
CA LEU A 734 12.44 -10.79 34.16
C LEU A 734 12.71 -11.20 35.62
N GLU A 735 12.34 -12.43 35.96
CA GLU A 735 12.60 -13.00 37.29
C GLU A 735 14.11 -13.16 37.54
N ALA A 736 14.53 -12.91 38.78
CA ALA A 736 15.91 -13.06 39.19
C ALA A 736 16.31 -14.54 39.21
N LEU A 737 17.55 -14.82 38.77
CA LEU A 737 18.13 -16.16 38.88
C LEU A 737 18.42 -16.53 40.35
N PRO A 738 18.43 -17.83 40.68
CA PRO A 738 18.99 -18.32 41.93
C PRO A 738 20.45 -17.86 42.11
N ALA A 739 20.85 -17.62 43.36
CA ALA A 739 22.20 -17.14 43.67
C ALA A 739 23.32 -18.13 43.26
N ASP A 740 22.99 -19.42 43.16
CA ASP A 740 23.86 -20.52 42.76
C ASP A 740 23.78 -20.89 41.27
N ALA A 741 23.05 -20.11 40.47
CA ALA A 741 22.94 -20.33 39.02
C ALA A 741 24.32 -20.46 38.34
N GLY A 742 24.42 -21.30 37.31
CA GLY A 742 25.66 -21.52 36.57
C GLY A 742 26.09 -20.32 35.73
N ALA A 743 27.37 -20.28 35.31
CA ALA A 743 27.89 -19.19 34.47
C ALA A 743 27.14 -19.07 33.13
N GLN A 744 26.73 -20.20 32.54
CA GLN A 744 25.95 -20.22 31.30
C GLN A 744 24.52 -19.71 31.49
N GLU A 745 23.88 -19.99 32.64
CA GLU A 745 22.55 -19.48 32.96
C GLU A 745 22.58 -17.97 33.17
N ARG A 746 23.59 -17.46 33.89
CA ARG A 746 23.80 -16.01 34.04
C ARG A 746 24.02 -15.32 32.70
N LEU A 747 24.85 -15.89 31.84
CA LEU A 747 25.11 -15.35 30.51
C LEU A 747 23.83 -15.31 29.65
N ARG A 748 23.05 -16.39 29.68
CA ARG A 748 21.76 -16.46 28.96
C ARG A 748 20.76 -15.44 29.50
N MET A 749 20.69 -15.26 30.81
CA MET A 749 19.85 -14.21 31.43
C MET A 749 20.30 -12.81 31.00
N ALA A 750 21.61 -12.53 30.98
CA ALA A 750 22.12 -11.24 30.52
C ALA A 750 21.74 -10.96 29.05
N ALA A 751 21.86 -11.97 28.17
CA ALA A 751 21.42 -11.87 26.77
C ALA A 751 19.91 -11.60 26.64
N ARG A 752 19.07 -12.30 27.42
CA ARG A 752 17.60 -12.07 27.48
C ARG A 752 17.26 -10.64 27.90
N ILE A 753 17.94 -10.13 28.93
CA ILE A 753 17.76 -8.75 29.40
C ILE A 753 18.16 -7.75 28.30
N TRP A 754 19.24 -8.04 27.59
CA TRP A 754 19.69 -7.20 26.47
C TRP A 754 18.63 -7.11 25.37
N TRP A 755 18.06 -8.25 24.95
CA TRP A 755 16.99 -8.29 23.95
C TRP A 755 15.68 -7.70 24.45
N ALA A 756 15.35 -7.81 25.74
CA ALA A 756 14.17 -7.15 26.31
C ALA A 756 14.26 -5.61 26.23
N GLN A 757 15.47 -5.05 26.35
CA GLN A 757 15.70 -3.60 26.23
C GLN A 757 16.00 -3.13 24.80
N ASN A 758 16.43 -4.04 23.94
CA ASN A 758 16.79 -3.78 22.54
C ASN A 758 16.08 -4.80 21.63
N PRO A 759 14.74 -4.86 21.61
CA PRO A 759 14.01 -5.91 20.93
C PRO A 759 14.36 -5.95 19.43
N PRO A 760 14.53 -7.15 18.84
CA PRO A 760 14.72 -7.23 17.41
C PRO A 760 13.44 -6.71 16.74
N ARG A 761 13.60 -6.07 15.58
CA ARG A 761 12.48 -5.53 14.80
C ARG A 761 11.74 -6.67 14.12
N VAL A 762 10.82 -7.32 14.86
CA VAL A 762 10.04 -8.48 14.38
C VAL A 762 9.25 -8.15 13.12
N ASP A 763 8.87 -6.88 12.94
CA ASP A 763 8.25 -6.36 11.73
C ASP A 763 9.15 -6.37 10.48
N LEU A 764 10.42 -6.76 10.62
CA LEU A 764 11.39 -6.98 9.53
C LEU A 764 11.66 -8.47 9.21
N PHE A 765 10.96 -9.41 9.85
CA PHE A 765 11.17 -10.87 9.72
C PHE A 765 9.89 -11.64 9.39
#